data_AF-A0AA90VLF3-F1
#
_entry.id   AF-A0AA90VLF3-F1
#
_cell.length_a   1.000
_cell.length_b   1.000
_cell.length_c   1.000
_cell.angle_alpha   90.00
_cell.angle_beta   90.00
_cell.angle_gamma   90.00
#
_symmetry.space_group_name_H-M   'P 1'
#
loop_
_entity.id
_entity.type
_entity.pdbx_description
1 polymer ?
#
loop_
_entity_poly.entity_id
_entity_poly.type
_entity_poly.pdbx_seq_one_letter_code
_entity_poly.pdbx_strand_id
1 'polypeptide(L)'
;MTDKETYIKSLQGIVENLNSSIISSDSDIVIALSRKGPRLLEYLRKNMGLKELNVMTEHALPFLFDSILAKSDQEYRIFIVDDAIYYGSTISALKDEIESYIAVYGLKERVHIEGIYSCIKDKESLDFGDVEVKAIKNVRLGYGHFFVKEVMKDLRSLGKSLEVEFPEICYETKSPVDIYKLLASLESVFGSERVYMIDSPIGIKSISVLLSDVKNSTFRKLRIFVDGCKISIVSIAPELMQTNLGLFRFISFGNIVQVNAQWRKMAKQLEGISEKLWSQKMNDRNLVRTAVVLFNYFSSIDTFCYYRRSVEQAILNIVGEILHRNVDSSNLVYLLGNETIADKIVSAWNEALDSEQYYTLPISDNIENIYDNIVFESSRLSSLEADLLKATNLKMVFDSKTMKEALSAMFFNQTMMVERGSRYISVNRQERLRFGYTYQYLWNFIWDNANNIETKDISAKEMHQWVDVQIDNGSIVPQYILGTGNFKWVRVFRPGENEDVLISHIGRFVVHIIRQMLLGDVNESSDKVIKKNLNGVLAAVYHRFRNDLEEEEFLLPIELDSKEWSLNILLGNCGAKKNIQENLVEFLVTKNVLTLQDGKFVSVASQVLDKEFVKNTTLSSEVETAMNGYVKDIMAEMGNKSQASFIYSNTINYFMSDIMDIHDVCEKLQNVSDAIFQALPTLFDSSIETEEVDRKLRDLLDKYREVLSRYELNSSVLLDENSMVREELCPYMWKVWQMVNVLNILVSLFYRGREYVITYINSLSDTLKKYLVADDLFAFLMSPENANKDLWHDKIFKFKIQGYINNVILKF
;
A
#
# COMPACT_ATOMS: atom_id res chain seq x y z
N MET A 1 -8.78 25.12 -2.93
CA MET A 1 -8.11 24.43 -4.04
C MET A 1 -8.02 23.00 -3.62
N THR A 2 -8.49 22.08 -4.44
CA THR A 2 -8.48 20.67 -4.08
C THR A 2 -7.07 20.09 -4.15
N ASP A 3 -6.84 18.94 -3.52
CA ASP A 3 -5.57 18.22 -3.66
C ASP A 3 -5.32 17.85 -5.14
N LYS A 4 -6.36 17.44 -5.86
CA LYS A 4 -6.31 17.14 -7.30
C LYS A 4 -5.99 18.38 -8.15
N GLU A 5 -6.59 19.54 -7.83
CA GLU A 5 -6.23 20.81 -8.50
C GLU A 5 -4.78 21.21 -8.22
N THR A 6 -4.30 20.97 -7.00
CA THR A 6 -2.91 21.23 -6.59
C THR A 6 -1.95 20.35 -7.39
N TYR A 7 -2.30 19.07 -7.58
CA TYR A 7 -1.54 18.13 -8.40
C TYR A 7 -1.40 18.63 -9.84
N ILE A 8 -2.52 18.93 -10.50
CA ILE A 8 -2.51 19.42 -11.89
C ILE A 8 -1.69 20.70 -12.03
N LYS A 9 -1.88 21.66 -11.12
CA LYS A 9 -1.11 22.92 -11.13
C LYS A 9 0.38 22.70 -10.89
N SER A 10 0.75 21.72 -10.08
CA SER A 10 2.16 21.40 -9.82
C SER A 10 2.87 20.91 -11.10
N LEU A 11 2.19 20.07 -11.90
CA LEU A 11 2.69 19.61 -13.19
C LEU A 11 2.75 20.74 -14.23
N GLN A 12 1.74 21.61 -14.29
CA GLN A 12 1.75 22.79 -15.17
C GLN A 12 2.89 23.75 -14.79
N GLY A 13 3.08 24.00 -13.50
CA GLY A 13 4.12 24.87 -13.00
C GLY A 13 5.53 24.39 -13.33
N ILE A 14 5.82 23.08 -13.25
CA ILE A 14 7.14 22.56 -13.64
C ILE A 14 7.37 22.72 -15.15
N VAL A 15 6.35 22.50 -15.99
CA VAL A 15 6.44 22.70 -17.45
C VAL A 15 6.71 24.16 -17.79
N GLU A 16 5.93 25.09 -17.23
CA GLU A 16 6.11 26.53 -17.44
C GLU A 16 7.50 27.01 -17.03
N ASN A 17 7.98 26.56 -15.87
CA ASN A 17 9.28 26.93 -15.33
C ASN A 17 10.44 26.37 -16.16
N LEU A 18 10.39 25.10 -16.59
CA LEU A 18 11.44 24.49 -17.41
C LEU A 18 11.45 25.07 -18.84
N ASN A 19 10.27 25.25 -19.45
CA ASN A 19 10.16 25.81 -20.80
C ASN A 19 10.70 27.24 -20.87
N SER A 20 10.50 28.05 -19.82
CA SER A 20 10.98 29.44 -19.74
C SER A 20 12.45 29.58 -19.34
N SER A 21 12.97 28.70 -18.49
CA SER A 21 14.32 28.86 -17.92
C SER A 21 15.43 28.24 -18.79
N ILE A 22 15.12 27.15 -19.47
CA ILE A 22 16.05 26.49 -20.39
C ILE A 22 15.98 27.22 -21.74
N ILE A 23 17.10 27.52 -22.38
CA ILE A 23 17.18 28.32 -23.61
C ILE A 23 18.00 27.58 -24.67
N SER A 24 19.00 26.79 -24.27
CA SER A 24 19.93 26.11 -25.17
C SER A 24 20.06 24.62 -24.83
N SER A 25 19.79 23.74 -25.80
CA SER A 25 20.03 22.29 -25.66
C SER A 25 21.51 21.92 -25.47
N ASP A 26 22.42 22.80 -25.88
CA ASP A 26 23.86 22.54 -25.91
C ASP A 26 24.58 22.94 -24.61
N SER A 27 24.02 23.88 -23.86
CA SER A 27 24.62 24.43 -22.61
C SER A 27 23.74 24.24 -21.37
N ASP A 28 22.43 24.06 -21.54
CA ASP A 28 21.53 23.82 -20.42
C ASP A 28 21.30 22.32 -20.24
N ILE A 29 21.75 21.80 -19.11
CA ILE A 29 21.73 20.38 -18.81
C ILE A 29 20.72 20.11 -17.71
N VAL A 30 19.79 19.19 -17.97
CA VAL A 30 18.80 18.75 -17.01
C VAL A 30 19.28 17.44 -16.37
N ILE A 31 19.51 17.47 -15.07
CA ILE A 31 19.85 16.28 -14.29
C ILE A 31 18.61 15.84 -13.52
N ALA A 32 17.92 14.83 -14.05
CA ALA A 32 16.75 14.22 -13.44
C ALA A 32 17.15 12.99 -12.61
N LEU A 33 16.65 12.85 -11.39
CA LEU A 33 16.97 11.68 -10.56
C LEU A 33 16.49 10.38 -11.21
N SER A 34 17.40 9.41 -11.38
CA SER A 34 17.39 8.20 -12.25
C SER A 34 16.17 7.25 -12.19
N ARG A 35 15.14 7.55 -11.42
CA ARG A 35 13.92 6.73 -11.29
C ARG A 35 12.72 7.45 -11.90
N LYS A 36 11.98 8.17 -11.07
CA LYS A 36 10.74 8.86 -11.47
C LYS A 36 11.02 10.09 -12.33
N GLY A 37 12.15 10.78 -12.11
CA GLY A 37 12.49 12.05 -12.79
C GLY A 37 12.44 11.97 -14.32
N PRO A 38 13.22 11.08 -14.97
CA PRO A 38 13.18 10.93 -16.42
C PRO A 38 11.78 10.60 -16.96
N ARG A 39 11.05 9.68 -16.30
CA ARG A 39 9.69 9.30 -16.70
C ARG A 39 8.69 10.43 -16.53
N LEU A 40 8.82 11.25 -15.49
CA LEU A 40 8.02 12.45 -15.32
C LEU A 40 8.24 13.41 -16.50
N LEU A 41 9.48 13.67 -16.88
CA LEU A 41 9.78 14.54 -18.01
C LEU A 41 9.26 13.97 -19.35
N GLU A 42 9.32 12.66 -19.55
CA GLU A 42 8.70 11.98 -20.70
C GLU A 42 7.17 12.16 -20.72
N TYR A 43 6.51 11.96 -19.57
CA TYR A 43 5.08 12.16 -19.43
C TYR A 43 4.67 13.61 -19.72
N LEU A 44 5.38 14.58 -19.13
CA LEU A 44 5.12 16.00 -19.33
C LEU A 44 5.34 16.43 -20.79
N ARG A 45 6.32 15.84 -21.48
CA ARG A 45 6.55 16.07 -22.91
C ARG A 45 5.38 15.52 -23.74
N LYS A 46 4.98 14.28 -23.48
CA LYS A 46 3.90 13.61 -24.23
C LYS A 46 2.54 14.26 -24.03
N ASN A 47 2.24 14.71 -22.80
CA ASN A 47 0.87 15.09 -22.42
C ASN A 47 0.68 16.56 -22.06
N MET A 48 1.75 17.31 -21.77
CA MET A 48 1.64 18.67 -21.20
C MET A 48 2.47 19.73 -21.95
N GLY A 49 3.09 19.38 -23.08
CA GLY A 49 3.80 20.35 -23.92
C GLY A 49 5.14 20.81 -23.36
N LEU A 50 5.79 20.00 -22.52
CA LEU A 50 7.20 20.20 -22.20
C LEU A 50 8.04 20.10 -23.48
N LYS A 51 8.92 21.07 -23.72
CA LYS A 51 9.80 21.03 -24.89
C LYS A 51 10.85 19.93 -24.78
N GLU A 52 11.57 19.69 -25.86
CA GLU A 52 12.70 18.77 -25.84
C GLU A 52 13.85 19.36 -25.01
N LEU A 53 14.33 18.58 -24.04
CA LEU A 53 15.36 18.97 -23.08
C LEU A 53 16.51 17.97 -23.13
N ASN A 54 17.73 18.44 -22.91
CA ASN A 54 18.91 17.59 -22.73
C ASN A 54 18.88 16.98 -21.31
N VAL A 55 18.18 15.84 -21.18
CA VAL A 55 17.94 15.15 -19.92
C VAL A 55 18.96 14.04 -19.73
N MET A 56 19.58 14.01 -18.56
CA MET A 56 20.41 12.91 -18.08
C MET A 56 20.17 12.67 -16.60
N THR A 57 20.80 11.64 -16.04
CA THR A 57 20.66 11.27 -14.62
C THR A 57 21.95 11.50 -13.87
N GLU A 58 21.93 11.31 -12.55
CA GLU A 58 23.12 11.37 -11.72
C GLU A 58 24.20 10.36 -12.14
N HIS A 59 23.83 9.30 -12.86
CA HIS A 59 24.78 8.34 -13.41
C HIS A 59 25.61 8.89 -14.57
N ALA A 60 25.15 9.96 -15.22
CA ALA A 60 25.89 10.58 -16.33
C ALA A 60 26.97 11.56 -15.86
N LEU A 61 26.97 11.98 -14.59
CA LEU A 61 27.89 13.01 -14.07
C LEU A 61 29.37 12.75 -14.39
N PRO A 62 29.91 11.52 -14.21
CA PRO A 62 31.31 11.25 -14.55
C PRO A 62 31.67 11.60 -16.00
N PHE A 63 30.78 11.23 -16.94
CA PHE A 63 30.99 11.43 -18.37
C PHE A 63 30.73 12.89 -18.77
N LEU A 64 29.73 13.52 -18.14
CA LEU A 64 29.38 14.91 -18.41
C LEU A 64 30.57 15.83 -18.12
N PHE A 65 31.14 15.77 -16.93
CA PHE A 65 32.22 16.68 -16.52
C PHE A 65 33.53 16.42 -17.25
N ASP A 66 33.81 15.16 -17.60
CA ASP A 66 34.90 14.80 -18.50
C ASP A 66 34.74 15.44 -19.89
N SER A 67 33.50 15.45 -20.42
CA SER A 67 33.19 16.07 -21.71
C SER A 67 33.24 17.61 -21.69
N ILE A 68 32.77 18.24 -20.60
CA ILE A 68 32.80 19.70 -20.44
C ILE A 68 34.25 20.20 -20.39
N LEU A 69 35.13 19.49 -19.69
CA LEU A 69 36.55 19.83 -19.60
C LEU A 69 37.22 19.86 -20.98
N ALA A 70 36.83 18.96 -21.89
CA ALA A 70 37.39 18.87 -23.23
C ALA A 70 36.98 20.05 -24.15
N LYS A 71 35.97 20.85 -23.76
CA LYS A 71 35.50 22.02 -24.49
C LYS A 71 35.94 23.28 -23.74
N SER A 72 36.75 24.16 -24.33
CA SER A 72 37.40 25.26 -23.58
C SER A 72 36.52 26.50 -23.36
N ASP A 73 35.54 26.77 -24.23
CA ASP A 73 34.98 28.14 -24.37
C ASP A 73 33.46 28.25 -24.08
N GLN A 74 32.81 27.18 -23.60
CA GLN A 74 31.36 27.15 -23.38
C GLN A 74 31.01 27.19 -21.89
N GLU A 75 30.04 28.04 -21.51
CA GLU A 75 29.39 28.07 -20.20
C GLU A 75 28.23 27.07 -20.18
N TYR A 76 28.00 26.44 -19.04
CA TYR A 76 26.95 25.45 -18.82
C TYR A 76 26.12 25.78 -17.59
N ARG A 77 24.81 25.56 -17.70
CA ARG A 77 23.84 25.75 -16.61
C ARG A 77 23.19 24.42 -16.29
N ILE A 78 23.17 24.07 -15.01
CA ILE A 78 22.63 22.80 -14.53
C ILE A 78 21.29 23.01 -13.85
N PHE A 79 20.29 22.23 -14.27
CA PHE A 79 18.93 22.22 -13.74
C PHE A 79 18.68 20.86 -13.08
N ILE A 80 18.50 20.83 -11.77
CA ILE A 80 18.20 19.59 -11.04
C ILE A 80 16.68 19.38 -11.05
N VAL A 81 16.21 18.19 -11.42
CA VAL A 81 14.78 17.89 -11.52
C VAL A 81 14.41 16.62 -10.75
N ASP A 82 13.28 16.66 -10.03
CA ASP A 82 12.65 15.47 -9.44
C ASP A 82 11.13 15.63 -9.32
N ASP A 83 10.41 14.54 -9.03
CA ASP A 83 8.95 14.57 -8.85
C ASP A 83 8.53 15.40 -7.63
N ALA A 84 9.16 15.16 -6.48
CA ALA A 84 8.80 15.82 -5.22
C ALA A 84 10.01 16.00 -4.27
N ILE A 85 9.98 17.06 -3.46
CA ILE A 85 10.96 17.32 -2.40
C ILE A 85 10.26 17.19 -1.04
N TYR A 86 10.30 16.00 -0.44
CA TYR A 86 9.79 15.77 0.92
C TYR A 86 10.80 16.21 1.97
N TYR A 87 11.77 15.35 2.28
CA TYR A 87 12.87 15.72 3.15
C TYR A 87 13.96 16.48 2.40
N GLY A 88 14.25 16.11 1.14
CA GLY A 88 15.26 16.78 0.31
C GLY A 88 16.69 16.23 0.41
N SER A 89 16.93 15.15 1.16
CA SER A 89 18.27 14.54 1.27
C SER A 89 18.84 14.04 -0.06
N THR A 90 18.00 13.52 -0.94
CA THR A 90 18.43 13.02 -2.27
C THR A 90 18.89 14.17 -3.16
N ILE A 91 18.12 15.27 -3.19
CA ILE A 91 18.45 16.49 -3.93
C ILE A 91 19.72 17.14 -3.36
N SER A 92 19.84 17.23 -2.03
CA SER A 92 21.06 17.74 -1.39
C SER A 92 22.28 16.90 -1.78
N ALA A 93 22.18 15.57 -1.75
CA ALA A 93 23.29 14.70 -2.12
C ALA A 93 23.70 14.86 -3.59
N LEU A 94 22.73 15.00 -4.49
CA LEU A 94 22.99 15.26 -5.90
C LEU A 94 23.66 16.63 -6.11
N LYS A 95 23.17 17.67 -5.44
CA LYS A 95 23.76 19.01 -5.48
C LYS A 95 25.22 18.97 -5.01
N ASP A 96 25.49 18.37 -3.85
CA ASP A 96 26.83 18.25 -3.28
C ASP A 96 27.78 17.47 -4.23
N GLU A 97 27.27 16.45 -4.90
CA GLU A 97 28.01 15.67 -5.88
C GLU A 97 28.37 16.49 -7.12
N ILE A 98 27.41 17.23 -7.68
CA ILE A 98 27.63 18.13 -8.83
C ILE A 98 28.68 19.19 -8.48
N GLU A 99 28.55 19.85 -7.31
CA GLU A 99 29.52 20.84 -6.84
C GLU A 99 30.92 20.25 -6.64
N SER A 100 31.01 19.00 -6.18
CA SER A 100 32.28 18.28 -6.05
C SER A 100 32.93 18.04 -7.41
N TYR A 101 32.16 17.62 -8.42
CA TYR A 101 32.68 17.47 -9.79
C TYR A 101 33.14 18.81 -10.38
N ILE A 102 32.36 19.90 -10.20
CA ILE A 102 32.75 21.25 -10.65
C ILE A 102 34.10 21.65 -10.03
N ALA A 103 34.29 21.39 -8.74
CA ALA A 103 35.54 21.69 -8.04
C ALA A 103 36.72 20.85 -8.55
N VAL A 104 36.56 19.53 -8.66
CA VAL A 104 37.62 18.59 -9.10
C VAL A 104 38.08 18.86 -10.53
N TYR A 105 37.16 19.29 -11.40
CA TYR A 105 37.46 19.61 -12.79
C TYR A 105 37.87 21.08 -12.99
N GLY A 106 37.85 21.92 -11.96
CA GLY A 106 38.24 23.33 -12.04
C GLY A 106 37.28 24.20 -12.87
N LEU A 107 35.97 23.91 -12.80
CA LEU A 107 34.95 24.47 -13.68
C LEU A 107 34.06 25.56 -13.04
N LYS A 108 34.45 26.10 -11.88
CA LYS A 108 33.61 27.03 -11.08
C LYS A 108 33.13 28.27 -11.84
N GLU A 109 33.96 28.80 -12.73
CA GLU A 109 33.63 29.99 -13.53
C GLU A 109 32.76 29.68 -14.77
N ARG A 110 32.55 28.39 -15.07
CA ARG A 110 31.94 27.93 -16.32
C ARG A 110 30.70 27.07 -16.14
N VAL A 111 30.54 26.46 -14.97
CA VAL A 111 29.42 25.56 -14.67
C VAL A 111 28.82 25.98 -13.35
N HIS A 112 27.52 26.26 -13.36
CA HIS A 112 26.77 26.57 -12.15
C HIS A 112 25.42 25.85 -12.13
N ILE A 113 24.91 25.62 -10.92
CA ILE A 113 23.58 25.06 -10.70
C ILE A 113 22.60 26.24 -10.71
N GLU A 114 21.78 26.31 -11.76
CA GLU A 114 20.82 27.40 -11.97
C GLU A 114 19.62 27.27 -11.02
N GLY A 115 19.14 26.05 -10.80
CA GLY A 115 17.99 25.84 -9.93
C GLY A 115 17.59 24.38 -9.75
N ILE A 116 16.73 24.17 -8.76
CA ILE A 116 16.08 22.90 -8.44
C ILE A 116 14.60 23.02 -8.80
N TYR A 117 14.10 22.07 -9.59
CA TYR A 117 12.76 22.07 -10.14
C TYR A 117 12.04 20.82 -9.66
N SER A 118 10.87 21.01 -9.07
CA SER A 118 10.04 19.90 -8.61
C SER A 118 8.58 20.31 -8.62
N CYS A 119 7.67 19.34 -8.67
CA CYS A 119 6.25 19.65 -8.62
C CYS A 119 5.88 20.24 -7.26
N ILE A 120 6.37 19.62 -6.18
CA ILE A 120 6.07 20.02 -4.81
C ILE A 120 7.32 20.04 -3.93
N LYS A 121 7.28 20.91 -2.91
CA LYS A 121 8.27 20.95 -1.85
C LYS A 121 7.57 21.03 -0.50
N ASP A 122 7.87 20.09 0.38
CA ASP A 122 7.37 20.11 1.74
C ASP A 122 8.03 21.24 2.56
N LYS A 123 7.27 21.78 3.52
CA LYS A 123 7.68 22.95 4.30
C LYS A 123 8.89 22.65 5.19
N GLU A 124 8.98 21.43 5.69
CA GLU A 124 10.06 20.95 6.58
C GLU A 124 11.27 20.37 5.82
N SER A 125 11.29 20.47 4.48
CA SER A 125 12.41 19.97 3.69
C SER A 125 13.70 20.74 3.98
N LEU A 126 14.84 20.13 3.64
CA LEU A 126 16.15 20.77 3.71
C LEU A 126 16.19 22.10 2.95
N ASP A 127 17.01 23.00 3.50
CA ASP A 127 17.45 24.21 2.81
C ASP A 127 18.59 23.86 1.84
N PHE A 128 18.54 24.44 0.65
CA PHE A 128 19.50 24.22 -0.43
C PHE A 128 20.42 25.44 -0.65
N GLY A 129 20.43 26.39 0.30
CA GLY A 129 21.25 27.60 0.24
C GLY A 129 20.72 28.56 -0.82
N ASP A 130 21.65 29.15 -1.59
CA ASP A 130 21.33 30.19 -2.57
C ASP A 130 20.69 29.65 -3.87
N VAL A 131 20.57 28.33 -4.03
CA VAL A 131 19.99 27.73 -5.24
C VAL A 131 18.47 27.92 -5.24
N GLU A 132 17.96 28.56 -6.29
CA GLU A 132 16.52 28.76 -6.44
C GLU A 132 15.79 27.42 -6.55
N VAL A 133 14.76 27.23 -5.71
CA VAL A 133 13.86 26.07 -5.81
C VAL A 133 12.51 26.49 -6.38
N LYS A 134 12.16 25.98 -7.55
CA LYS A 134 10.88 26.19 -8.22
C LYS A 134 9.97 24.99 -8.01
N ALA A 135 9.02 25.15 -7.08
CA ALA A 135 8.03 24.15 -6.70
C ALA A 135 6.85 24.82 -5.97
N ILE A 136 5.73 24.12 -5.81
CA ILE A 136 4.67 24.53 -4.87
C ILE A 136 5.16 24.28 -3.44
N LYS A 137 5.33 25.35 -2.63
CA LYS A 137 6.01 25.33 -1.32
C LYS A 137 5.11 25.26 -0.08
N ASN A 138 3.79 25.09 -0.25
CA ASN A 138 2.81 25.12 0.86
C ASN A 138 1.76 24.00 0.70
N VAL A 139 2.21 22.79 0.38
CA VAL A 139 1.32 21.63 0.41
C VAL A 139 0.97 21.28 1.86
N ARG A 140 -0.23 20.73 2.09
CA ARG A 140 -0.62 20.26 3.42
C ARG A 140 0.23 19.05 3.85
N LEU A 141 0.30 18.80 5.15
CA LEU A 141 0.88 17.57 5.67
C LEU A 141 0.12 16.34 5.14
N GLY A 142 0.85 15.28 4.82
CA GLY A 142 0.30 14.04 4.24
C GLY A 142 0.04 14.08 2.73
N TYR A 143 0.05 15.26 2.09
CA TYR A 143 -0.19 15.41 0.65
C TYR A 143 0.75 14.57 -0.22
N GLY A 144 1.95 14.27 0.28
CA GLY A 144 2.93 13.44 -0.43
C GLY A 144 2.43 12.06 -0.83
N HIS A 145 1.65 11.39 0.02
CA HIS A 145 1.08 10.09 -0.31
C HIS A 145 0.12 10.21 -1.49
N PHE A 146 -0.81 11.18 -1.43
CA PHE A 146 -1.73 11.47 -2.53
C PHE A 146 -0.97 11.81 -3.82
N PHE A 147 0.02 12.71 -3.75
CA PHE A 147 0.84 13.10 -4.90
C PHE A 147 1.54 11.91 -5.55
N VAL A 148 2.18 11.04 -4.76
CA VAL A 148 2.88 9.88 -5.31
C VAL A 148 1.89 8.91 -5.95
N LYS A 149 0.72 8.68 -5.35
CA LYS A 149 -0.31 7.84 -5.99
C LYS A 149 -0.65 8.38 -7.38
N GLU A 150 -1.01 9.66 -7.49
CA GLU A 150 -1.38 10.28 -8.76
C GLU A 150 -0.24 10.27 -9.78
N VAL A 151 0.98 10.68 -9.40
CA VAL A 151 2.12 10.70 -10.35
C VAL A 151 2.41 9.30 -10.86
N MET A 152 2.33 8.27 -10.02
CA MET A 152 2.57 6.89 -10.43
C MET A 152 1.46 6.36 -11.36
N LYS A 153 0.22 6.89 -11.30
CA LYS A 153 -0.80 6.60 -12.34
C LYS A 153 -0.34 7.12 -13.70
N ASP A 154 0.10 8.37 -13.71
CA ASP A 154 0.52 9.06 -14.92
C ASP A 154 1.77 8.42 -15.52
N LEU A 155 2.79 8.09 -14.72
CA LEU A 155 4.00 7.43 -15.20
C LEU A 155 3.71 6.04 -15.80
N ARG A 156 2.79 5.26 -15.21
CA ARG A 156 2.43 3.93 -15.73
C ARG A 156 1.67 3.97 -17.06
N SER A 157 1.05 5.10 -17.39
CA SER A 157 0.42 5.31 -18.70
C SER A 157 1.43 5.35 -19.85
N LEU A 158 2.74 5.50 -19.55
CA LEU A 158 3.80 5.49 -20.57
C LEU A 158 4.08 4.10 -21.14
N GLY A 159 3.68 3.02 -20.45
CA GLY A 159 4.01 1.66 -20.90
C GLY A 159 5.49 1.30 -20.76
N LYS A 160 6.22 1.98 -19.86
CA LYS A 160 7.65 1.79 -19.63
C LYS A 160 7.96 1.46 -18.18
N SER A 161 9.09 0.79 -17.95
CA SER A 161 9.63 0.63 -16.59
C SER A 161 10.12 1.98 -16.04
N LEU A 162 9.89 2.20 -14.75
CA LEU A 162 10.45 3.35 -14.00
C LEU A 162 11.96 3.28 -13.83
N GLU A 163 12.54 2.09 -14.02
CA GLU A 163 13.95 1.83 -13.77
C GLU A 163 14.73 2.02 -15.07
N VAL A 164 15.31 3.22 -15.26
CA VAL A 164 16.10 3.54 -16.46
C VAL A 164 17.46 2.83 -16.51
N GLU A 165 17.86 2.18 -15.42
CA GLU A 165 19.08 1.36 -15.32
C GLU A 165 19.02 0.06 -16.13
N PHE A 166 17.85 -0.30 -16.67
CA PHE A 166 17.67 -1.50 -17.50
C PHE A 166 17.38 -1.18 -18.97
N PRO A 167 17.85 -2.02 -19.90
CA PRO A 167 17.58 -1.87 -21.33
C PRO A 167 16.13 -2.18 -21.67
N GLU A 168 15.61 -1.48 -22.67
CA GLU A 168 14.32 -1.76 -23.31
C GLU A 168 14.57 -2.30 -24.72
N ILE A 169 14.06 -3.49 -25.02
CA ILE A 169 14.12 -4.13 -26.34
C ILE A 169 12.73 -4.05 -26.95
N CYS A 170 12.63 -3.35 -28.08
CA CYS A 170 11.38 -3.09 -28.77
C CYS A 170 11.20 -4.04 -29.95
N TYR A 171 9.98 -4.53 -30.11
CA TYR A 171 9.53 -5.32 -31.24
C TYR A 171 8.32 -4.65 -31.88
N GLU A 172 8.32 -4.57 -33.21
CA GLU A 172 7.16 -4.15 -33.99
C GLU A 172 6.56 -5.35 -34.73
N THR A 173 5.24 -5.48 -34.63
CA THR A 173 4.46 -6.57 -35.22
C THR A 173 3.53 -6.04 -36.31
N LYS A 174 3.08 -6.92 -37.20
CA LYS A 174 2.16 -6.54 -38.29
C LYS A 174 0.74 -6.24 -37.80
N SER A 175 0.30 -6.94 -36.77
CA SER A 175 -1.03 -6.82 -36.20
C SER A 175 -0.95 -6.54 -34.70
N PRO A 176 -1.98 -5.90 -34.11
CA PRO A 176 -2.05 -5.69 -32.68
C PRO A 176 -1.89 -6.99 -31.90
N VAL A 177 -1.15 -6.94 -30.80
CA VAL A 177 -0.85 -8.11 -29.96
C VAL A 177 -1.89 -8.20 -28.86
N ASP A 178 -2.54 -9.36 -28.76
CA ASP A 178 -3.40 -9.68 -27.63
C ASP A 178 -2.54 -10.16 -26.45
N ILE A 179 -2.48 -9.36 -25.39
CA ILE A 179 -1.65 -9.65 -24.22
C ILE A 179 -2.02 -10.97 -23.54
N TYR A 180 -3.29 -11.39 -23.54
CA TYR A 180 -3.69 -12.66 -22.93
C TYR A 180 -3.24 -13.86 -23.75
N LYS A 181 -3.24 -13.74 -25.07
CA LYS A 181 -2.67 -14.76 -25.96
C LYS A 181 -1.16 -14.84 -25.80
N LEU A 182 -0.49 -13.68 -25.70
CA LEU A 182 0.95 -13.63 -25.43
C LEU A 182 1.29 -14.27 -24.08
N LEU A 183 0.51 -14.00 -23.03
CA LEU A 183 0.64 -14.64 -21.72
C LEU A 183 0.60 -16.17 -21.84
N ALA A 184 -0.45 -16.71 -22.48
CA ALA A 184 -0.58 -18.16 -22.66
C ALA A 184 0.57 -18.76 -23.49
N SER A 185 1.07 -18.03 -24.49
CA SER A 185 2.22 -18.48 -25.29
C SER A 185 3.51 -18.50 -24.47
N LEU A 186 3.74 -17.47 -23.66
CA LEU A 186 4.89 -17.40 -22.75
C LEU A 186 4.83 -18.51 -21.69
N GLU A 187 3.66 -18.78 -21.12
CA GLU A 187 3.45 -19.91 -20.19
C GLU A 187 3.78 -21.25 -20.86
N SER A 188 3.41 -21.43 -22.13
CA SER A 188 3.75 -22.65 -22.89
C SER A 188 5.25 -22.79 -23.16
N VAL A 189 5.99 -21.69 -23.29
CA VAL A 189 7.43 -21.70 -23.61
C VAL A 189 8.31 -21.76 -22.35
N PHE A 190 7.93 -21.05 -21.29
CA PHE A 190 8.73 -20.88 -20.08
C PHE A 190 8.21 -21.65 -18.86
N GLY A 191 6.97 -22.14 -18.90
CA GLY A 191 6.29 -22.74 -17.75
C GLY A 191 5.39 -21.74 -17.01
N SER A 192 4.19 -22.18 -16.60
CA SER A 192 3.20 -21.33 -15.94
C SER A 192 3.61 -20.88 -14.53
N GLU A 193 4.53 -21.59 -13.90
CA GLU A 193 5.14 -21.24 -12.63
C GLU A 193 6.13 -20.07 -12.73
N ARG A 194 6.59 -19.72 -13.93
CA ARG A 194 7.57 -18.65 -14.17
C ARG A 194 6.98 -17.38 -14.76
N VAL A 195 5.75 -17.46 -15.26
CA VAL A 195 5.11 -16.34 -15.97
C VAL A 195 3.95 -15.80 -15.14
N TYR A 196 3.88 -14.49 -14.94
CA TYR A 196 2.77 -13.81 -14.27
C TYR A 196 2.38 -12.54 -15.02
N MET A 197 1.13 -12.13 -14.84
CA MET A 197 0.62 -10.86 -15.34
C MET A 197 0.38 -9.89 -14.19
N ILE A 198 0.72 -8.63 -14.40
CA ILE A 198 0.29 -7.51 -13.57
C ILE A 198 -0.89 -6.86 -14.28
N ASP A 199 -2.09 -7.11 -13.74
CA ASP A 199 -3.36 -6.54 -14.21
C ASP A 199 -3.81 -5.46 -13.23
N SER A 200 -3.05 -4.38 -13.18
CA SER A 200 -3.40 -3.21 -12.37
C SER A 200 -4.57 -2.48 -13.03
N PRO A 201 -5.58 -2.01 -12.28
CA PRO A 201 -6.64 -1.15 -12.82
C PRO A 201 -6.09 0.19 -13.37
N ILE A 202 -4.84 0.53 -13.05
CA ILE A 202 -4.15 1.71 -13.55
C ILE A 202 -2.94 1.34 -14.39
N GLY A 203 -2.85 1.93 -15.58
CA GLY A 203 -1.70 1.83 -16.47
C GLY A 203 -1.81 0.69 -17.46
N ILE A 204 -0.71 0.44 -18.18
CA ILE A 204 -0.66 -0.63 -19.18
C ILE A 204 -0.37 -1.96 -18.48
N LYS A 205 -1.18 -2.99 -18.80
CA LYS A 205 -0.97 -4.36 -18.33
C LYS A 205 0.42 -4.84 -18.75
N SER A 206 1.07 -5.62 -17.89
CA SER A 206 2.39 -6.17 -18.21
C SER A 206 2.48 -7.64 -17.84
N ILE A 207 3.29 -8.38 -18.60
CA ILE A 207 3.62 -9.79 -18.33
C ILE A 207 5.07 -9.83 -17.88
N SER A 208 5.38 -10.66 -16.89
CA SER A 208 6.76 -10.90 -16.48
C SER A 208 7.10 -12.39 -16.60
N VAL A 209 8.35 -12.66 -16.96
CA VAL A 209 8.92 -14.00 -17.11
C VAL A 209 10.14 -14.12 -16.21
N LEU A 210 10.11 -15.04 -15.26
CA LEU A 210 11.24 -15.37 -14.39
C LEU A 210 12.22 -16.29 -15.10
N LEU A 211 13.49 -15.88 -15.12
CA LEU A 211 14.57 -16.60 -15.82
C LEU A 211 15.49 -17.35 -14.85
N SER A 212 15.66 -16.84 -13.62
CA SER A 212 16.49 -17.43 -12.57
C SER A 212 15.68 -18.30 -11.59
N ASP A 213 16.37 -19.21 -10.92
CA ASP A 213 15.84 -19.93 -9.75
C ASP A 213 15.90 -19.03 -8.50
N VAL A 214 15.03 -19.30 -7.54
CA VAL A 214 14.95 -18.57 -6.26
C VAL A 214 16.14 -18.84 -5.33
N LYS A 215 16.90 -19.90 -5.59
CA LYS A 215 18.14 -20.21 -4.87
C LYS A 215 19.35 -19.38 -5.33
N ASN A 216 19.21 -18.66 -6.43
CA ASN A 216 20.29 -17.84 -6.94
C ASN A 216 20.48 -16.59 -6.08
N SER A 217 21.73 -16.18 -5.88
CA SER A 217 22.05 -14.99 -5.08
C SER A 217 21.50 -13.67 -5.67
N THR A 218 21.12 -13.69 -6.94
CA THR A 218 20.44 -12.61 -7.67
C THR A 218 19.27 -13.19 -8.47
N PHE A 219 18.41 -12.31 -8.99
CA PHE A 219 17.30 -12.70 -9.85
C PHE A 219 17.48 -12.16 -11.26
N ARG A 220 16.92 -12.87 -12.25
CA ARG A 220 16.84 -12.45 -13.65
C ARG A 220 15.41 -12.59 -14.13
N LYS A 221 14.88 -11.55 -14.78
CA LYS A 221 13.52 -11.57 -15.32
C LYS A 221 13.36 -10.66 -16.52
N LEU A 222 12.33 -10.93 -17.31
CA LEU A 222 11.84 -10.04 -18.37
C LEU A 222 10.52 -9.44 -17.93
N ARG A 223 10.31 -8.16 -18.25
CA ARG A 223 9.03 -7.48 -18.08
C ARG A 223 8.56 -6.93 -19.43
N ILE A 224 7.36 -7.30 -19.84
CA ILE A 224 6.85 -7.15 -21.20
C ILE A 224 5.61 -6.27 -21.16
N PHE A 225 5.64 -5.18 -21.92
CA PHE A 225 4.52 -4.26 -22.14
C PHE A 225 4.04 -4.38 -23.58
N VAL A 226 2.73 -4.26 -23.79
CA VAL A 226 2.10 -4.36 -25.10
C VAL A 226 1.28 -3.09 -25.35
N ASP A 227 1.57 -2.39 -26.44
CA ASP A 227 0.82 -1.23 -26.91
C ASP A 227 0.54 -1.35 -28.42
N GLY A 228 -0.67 -1.81 -28.74
CA GLY A 228 -1.07 -2.08 -30.13
C GLY A 228 -0.14 -3.06 -30.82
N CYS A 229 0.58 -2.61 -31.85
CA CYS A 229 1.53 -3.39 -32.63
C CYS A 229 2.97 -3.34 -32.08
N LYS A 230 3.17 -2.82 -30.86
CA LYS A 230 4.49 -2.70 -30.23
C LYS A 230 4.56 -3.55 -28.98
N ILE A 231 5.67 -4.26 -28.84
CA ILE A 231 6.03 -4.99 -27.62
C ILE A 231 7.34 -4.41 -27.10
N SER A 232 7.33 -3.92 -25.86
CA SER A 232 8.52 -3.42 -25.16
C SER A 232 8.92 -4.42 -24.08
N ILE A 233 10.15 -4.91 -24.14
CA ILE A 233 10.69 -5.90 -23.21
C ILE A 233 11.83 -5.27 -22.41
N VAL A 234 11.61 -5.11 -21.11
CA VAL A 234 12.63 -4.67 -20.16
C VAL A 234 13.31 -5.90 -19.58
N SER A 235 14.60 -6.06 -19.88
CA SER A 235 15.42 -7.14 -19.32
C SER A 235 16.04 -6.69 -18.01
N ILE A 236 15.86 -7.46 -16.94
CA ILE A 236 16.30 -7.10 -15.59
C ILE A 236 17.21 -8.21 -15.07
N ALA A 237 18.52 -7.96 -15.06
CA ALA A 237 19.55 -8.87 -14.55
C ALA A 237 20.57 -8.12 -13.66
N PRO A 238 20.21 -7.80 -12.40
CA PRO A 238 21.15 -7.26 -11.44
C PRO A 238 22.19 -8.32 -11.03
N GLU A 239 23.48 -7.98 -11.11
CA GLU A 239 24.57 -8.84 -10.66
C GLU A 239 25.29 -8.30 -9.42
N LEU A 240 26.02 -9.18 -8.76
CA LEU A 240 26.83 -8.88 -7.58
C LEU A 240 28.25 -8.48 -7.99
N MET A 241 28.59 -7.21 -7.83
CA MET A 241 29.83 -6.67 -8.39
C MET A 241 30.84 -6.25 -7.32
N GLN A 242 32.12 -6.56 -7.54
CA GLN A 242 33.20 -6.06 -6.68
C GLN A 242 33.41 -4.55 -6.88
N THR A 243 33.96 -3.88 -5.88
CA THR A 243 34.22 -2.42 -5.89
C THR A 243 35.33 -1.97 -6.84
N ASN A 244 36.23 -2.87 -7.25
CA ASN A 244 37.42 -2.48 -8.00
C ASN A 244 37.13 -2.24 -9.49
N LEU A 245 37.09 -0.97 -9.90
CA LEU A 245 36.89 -0.55 -11.30
C LEU A 245 37.92 -1.13 -12.28
N GLY A 246 39.17 -1.34 -11.84
CA GLY A 246 40.21 -1.95 -12.67
C GLY A 246 39.90 -3.40 -13.06
N LEU A 247 38.96 -4.07 -12.39
CA LEU A 247 38.50 -5.41 -12.77
C LEU A 247 37.44 -5.37 -13.89
N PHE A 248 36.74 -4.26 -14.08
CA PHE A 248 35.63 -4.15 -15.04
C PHE A 248 36.11 -4.36 -16.49
N ARG A 249 37.34 -3.95 -16.81
CA ARG A 249 37.94 -4.13 -18.15
C ARG A 249 38.14 -5.59 -18.57
N PHE A 250 38.16 -6.51 -17.60
CA PHE A 250 38.31 -7.95 -17.85
C PHE A 250 36.98 -8.66 -18.00
N ILE A 251 35.86 -7.97 -17.76
CA ILE A 251 34.53 -8.52 -17.99
C ILE A 251 34.22 -8.51 -19.48
N SER A 252 33.54 -9.55 -19.95
CA SER A 252 33.09 -9.70 -21.32
C SER A 252 31.64 -10.17 -21.38
N PHE A 253 30.93 -9.77 -22.43
CA PHE A 253 29.54 -10.13 -22.70
C PHE A 253 29.44 -10.89 -24.02
N GLY A 254 28.93 -12.11 -23.96
CA GLY A 254 28.85 -13.03 -25.08
C GLY A 254 30.15 -13.14 -25.90
N ASN A 255 29.99 -13.52 -27.17
CA ASN A 255 31.08 -13.70 -28.14
C ASN A 255 31.21 -12.55 -29.16
N ILE A 256 30.42 -11.48 -29.05
CA ILE A 256 30.41 -10.39 -30.04
C ILE A 256 31.53 -9.39 -29.76
N VAL A 257 32.46 -9.23 -30.71
CA VAL A 257 33.67 -8.42 -30.54
C VAL A 257 33.34 -6.94 -30.34
N GLN A 258 32.36 -6.42 -31.09
CA GLN A 258 31.94 -5.02 -31.08
C GLN A 258 31.40 -4.60 -29.72
N VAL A 259 30.52 -5.42 -29.13
CA VAL A 259 29.96 -5.20 -27.78
C VAL A 259 31.08 -5.12 -26.75
N ASN A 260 31.97 -6.10 -26.77
CA ASN A 260 33.11 -6.16 -25.85
C ASN A 260 34.10 -4.99 -26.05
N ALA A 261 34.27 -4.50 -27.28
CA ALA A 261 35.09 -3.33 -27.55
C ALA A 261 34.49 -2.05 -26.97
N GLN A 262 33.16 -1.85 -27.09
CA GLN A 262 32.49 -0.70 -26.47
C GLN A 262 32.57 -0.77 -24.93
N TRP A 263 32.32 -1.93 -24.33
CA TRP A 263 32.45 -2.12 -22.88
C TRP A 263 33.86 -1.78 -22.37
N ARG A 264 34.91 -2.34 -23.00
CA ARG A 264 36.30 -2.07 -22.59
C ARG A 264 36.65 -0.59 -22.71
N LYS A 265 36.14 0.10 -23.73
CA LYS A 265 36.33 1.55 -23.89
C LYS A 265 35.70 2.32 -22.72
N MET A 266 34.46 1.98 -22.35
CA MET A 266 33.78 2.57 -21.20
C MET A 266 34.49 2.28 -19.88
N ALA A 267 34.85 1.02 -19.63
CA ALA A 267 35.56 0.61 -18.41
C ALA A 267 36.89 1.36 -18.25
N LYS A 268 37.64 1.53 -19.35
CA LYS A 268 38.89 2.32 -19.35
C LYS A 268 38.64 3.80 -19.06
N GLN A 269 37.57 4.37 -19.59
CA GLN A 269 37.21 5.77 -19.30
C GLN A 269 36.87 5.96 -17.81
N LEU A 270 36.06 5.05 -17.24
CA LEU A 270 35.72 5.06 -15.81
C LEU A 270 36.96 4.91 -14.92
N GLU A 271 37.90 4.03 -15.28
CA GLU A 271 39.19 3.86 -14.59
C GLU A 271 39.98 5.19 -14.60
N GLY A 272 40.10 5.84 -15.76
CA GLY A 272 40.79 7.14 -15.85
C GLY A 272 40.13 8.27 -15.06
N ILE A 273 38.78 8.29 -15.00
CA ILE A 273 38.06 9.24 -14.14
C ILE A 273 38.34 8.95 -12.66
N SER A 274 38.33 7.68 -12.24
CA SER A 274 38.62 7.28 -10.86
C SER A 274 40.01 7.74 -10.42
N GLU A 275 41.04 7.53 -11.25
CA GLU A 275 42.41 8.01 -10.98
C GLU A 275 42.45 9.52 -10.73
N LYS A 276 41.71 10.30 -11.53
CA LYS A 276 41.61 11.75 -11.37
C LYS A 276 40.91 12.14 -10.06
N LEU A 277 39.76 11.53 -9.75
CA LEU A 277 39.02 11.78 -8.50
C LEU A 277 39.89 11.46 -7.27
N TRP A 278 40.60 10.33 -7.32
CA TRP A 278 41.47 9.87 -6.24
C TRP A 278 42.63 10.83 -6.00
N SER A 279 43.24 11.38 -7.07
CA SER A 279 44.29 12.40 -6.98
C SER A 279 43.84 13.68 -6.24
N GLN A 280 42.54 13.98 -6.29
CA GLN A 280 41.91 15.13 -5.62
C GLN A 280 41.24 14.76 -4.28
N LYS A 281 41.44 13.53 -3.78
CA LYS A 281 40.84 13.01 -2.54
C LYS A 281 39.30 13.06 -2.54
N MET A 282 38.66 13.03 -3.70
CA MET A 282 37.20 12.91 -3.79
C MET A 282 36.79 11.44 -3.60
N ASN A 283 35.68 11.23 -2.91
CA ASN A 283 35.07 9.90 -2.76
C ASN A 283 34.49 9.45 -4.11
N ASP A 284 34.94 8.31 -4.64
CA ASP A 284 34.54 7.76 -5.94
C ASP A 284 33.35 6.79 -5.85
N ARG A 285 32.69 6.66 -4.69
CA ARG A 285 31.55 5.76 -4.48
C ARG A 285 30.51 5.85 -5.59
N ASN A 286 30.10 7.06 -5.98
CA ASN A 286 29.05 7.23 -6.98
C ASN A 286 29.53 6.95 -8.41
N LEU A 287 30.81 7.15 -8.69
CA LEU A 287 31.46 6.67 -9.92
C LEU A 287 31.40 5.13 -9.98
N VAL A 288 31.77 4.45 -8.88
CA VAL A 288 31.70 2.98 -8.81
C VAL A 288 30.24 2.50 -8.96
N ARG A 289 29.28 3.16 -8.30
CA ARG A 289 27.85 2.88 -8.47
C ARG A 289 27.41 2.99 -9.92
N THR A 290 27.85 4.05 -10.62
CA THR A 290 27.57 4.24 -12.05
C THR A 290 28.16 3.12 -12.90
N ALA A 291 29.38 2.68 -12.62
CA ALA A 291 29.98 1.54 -13.29
C ALA A 291 29.16 0.26 -13.10
N VAL A 292 28.67 0.02 -11.88
CA VAL A 292 27.80 -1.14 -11.55
C VAL A 292 26.46 -1.06 -12.31
N VAL A 293 25.84 0.12 -12.38
CA VAL A 293 24.60 0.32 -13.15
C VAL A 293 24.83 0.03 -14.64
N LEU A 294 25.89 0.57 -15.23
CA LEU A 294 26.23 0.33 -16.64
C LEU A 294 26.58 -1.14 -16.91
N PHE A 295 27.30 -1.77 -15.97
CA PHE A 295 27.58 -3.20 -16.03
C PHE A 295 26.27 -4.02 -16.06
N ASN A 296 25.32 -3.72 -15.17
CA ASN A 296 24.03 -4.40 -15.11
C ASN A 296 23.15 -4.12 -16.34
N TYR A 297 23.27 -2.94 -16.95
CA TYR A 297 22.64 -2.64 -18.24
C TYR A 297 23.14 -3.62 -19.33
N PHE A 298 24.46 -3.79 -19.45
CA PHE A 298 25.06 -4.74 -20.40
C PHE A 298 24.71 -6.20 -20.06
N SER A 299 24.78 -6.59 -18.79
CA SER A 299 24.40 -7.95 -18.33
C SER A 299 22.93 -8.28 -18.66
N SER A 300 22.06 -7.27 -18.58
CA SER A 300 20.65 -7.43 -18.90
C SER A 300 20.40 -7.66 -20.39
N ILE A 301 21.15 -6.98 -21.29
CA ILE A 301 21.08 -7.29 -22.73
C ILE A 301 21.67 -8.67 -23.01
N ASP A 302 22.81 -9.02 -22.39
CA ASP A 302 23.45 -10.34 -22.52
C ASP A 302 22.47 -11.47 -22.13
N THR A 303 21.80 -11.31 -21.00
CA THR A 303 20.75 -12.21 -20.50
C THR A 303 19.59 -12.32 -21.49
N PHE A 304 19.13 -11.20 -22.06
CA PHE A 304 18.06 -11.23 -23.05
C PHE A 304 18.48 -11.99 -24.31
N CYS A 305 19.67 -11.72 -24.85
CA CYS A 305 20.20 -12.40 -26.02
C CYS A 305 20.24 -13.93 -25.84
N TYR A 306 20.54 -14.42 -24.63
CA TYR A 306 20.49 -15.84 -24.30
C TYR A 306 19.07 -16.44 -24.45
N TYR A 307 18.04 -15.74 -23.97
CA TYR A 307 16.64 -16.19 -24.03
C TYR A 307 15.86 -15.73 -25.27
N ARG A 308 16.49 -14.96 -26.16
CA ARG A 308 15.88 -14.30 -27.33
C ARG A 308 14.98 -15.25 -28.13
N ARG A 309 15.50 -16.44 -28.48
CA ARG A 309 14.77 -17.42 -29.30
C ARG A 309 13.46 -17.87 -28.65
N SER A 310 13.46 -18.09 -27.34
CA SER A 310 12.27 -18.49 -26.59
C SER A 310 11.23 -17.36 -26.57
N VAL A 311 11.67 -16.12 -26.35
CA VAL A 311 10.80 -14.94 -26.39
C VAL A 311 10.20 -14.74 -27.77
N GLU A 312 11.02 -14.80 -28.82
CA GLU A 312 10.59 -14.63 -30.20
C GLU A 312 9.65 -15.74 -30.65
N GLN A 313 9.89 -16.98 -30.21
CA GLN A 313 8.94 -18.07 -30.44
C GLN A 313 7.56 -17.76 -29.84
N ALA A 314 7.51 -17.25 -28.61
CA ALA A 314 6.25 -16.88 -27.96
C ALA A 314 5.53 -15.73 -28.70
N ILE A 315 6.27 -14.74 -29.19
CA ILE A 315 5.71 -13.65 -30.00
C ILE A 315 5.18 -14.19 -31.34
N LEU A 316 5.99 -14.96 -32.08
CA LEU A 316 5.66 -15.52 -33.39
C LEU A 316 4.46 -16.45 -33.34
N ASN A 317 4.28 -17.21 -32.26
CA ASN A 317 3.08 -18.04 -32.06
C ASN A 317 1.77 -17.25 -32.12
N ILE A 318 1.80 -15.93 -31.84
CA ILE A 318 0.61 -15.07 -31.77
C ILE A 318 0.47 -14.20 -33.02
N VAL A 319 1.56 -13.60 -33.50
CA VAL A 319 1.51 -12.63 -34.61
C VAL A 319 1.98 -13.19 -35.96
N GLY A 320 2.62 -14.36 -35.97
CA GLY A 320 3.19 -15.01 -37.16
C GLY A 320 4.45 -14.36 -37.72
N GLU A 321 4.61 -13.04 -37.58
CA GLU A 321 5.74 -12.28 -38.14
C GLU A 321 6.16 -11.12 -37.23
N ILE A 322 7.47 -10.95 -37.07
CA ILE A 322 8.12 -9.81 -36.42
C ILE A 322 8.69 -8.92 -37.53
N LEU A 323 8.28 -7.65 -37.59
CA LEU A 323 8.69 -6.72 -38.64
C LEU A 323 10.03 -6.04 -38.32
N HIS A 324 10.17 -5.62 -37.07
CA HIS A 324 11.36 -4.91 -36.60
C HIS A 324 11.68 -5.29 -35.16
N ARG A 325 12.97 -5.23 -34.82
CA ARG A 325 13.52 -5.43 -33.48
C ARG A 325 14.69 -4.49 -33.28
N ASN A 326 14.74 -3.80 -32.16
CA ASN A 326 15.86 -2.96 -31.77
C ASN A 326 15.97 -2.79 -30.25
N VAL A 327 17.18 -2.52 -29.76
CA VAL A 327 17.38 -1.95 -28.41
C VAL A 327 17.11 -0.45 -28.48
N ASP A 328 16.29 0.06 -27.56
CA ASP A 328 16.02 1.49 -27.39
C ASP A 328 17.20 2.18 -26.69
N SER A 329 17.69 3.29 -27.26
CA SER A 329 18.83 4.01 -26.72
C SER A 329 18.48 4.99 -25.59
N SER A 330 17.21 5.35 -25.39
CA SER A 330 16.79 6.44 -24.50
C SER A 330 17.27 6.24 -23.06
N ASN A 331 17.11 5.02 -22.53
CA ASN A 331 17.56 4.69 -21.17
C ASN A 331 19.09 4.82 -21.05
N LEU A 332 19.84 4.40 -22.07
CA LEU A 332 21.30 4.52 -22.05
C LEU A 332 21.77 5.97 -22.20
N VAL A 333 21.04 6.81 -22.94
CA VAL A 333 21.28 8.27 -22.99
C VAL A 333 21.17 8.88 -21.60
N TYR A 334 20.15 8.49 -20.82
CA TYR A 334 20.00 8.95 -19.44
C TYR A 334 21.18 8.58 -18.53
N LEU A 335 21.83 7.44 -18.78
CA LEU A 335 22.96 6.96 -17.99
C LEU A 335 24.32 7.54 -18.43
N LEU A 336 24.47 7.90 -19.71
CA LEU A 336 25.75 8.37 -20.28
C LEU A 336 25.79 9.87 -20.54
N GLY A 337 24.65 10.54 -20.65
CA GLY A 337 24.55 11.95 -21.04
C GLY A 337 25.03 12.25 -22.45
N ASN A 338 25.14 11.24 -23.31
CA ASN A 338 25.67 11.37 -24.68
C ASN A 338 25.00 10.38 -25.64
N GLU A 339 24.16 10.92 -26.52
CA GLU A 339 23.40 10.16 -27.54
C GLU A 339 24.32 9.40 -28.49
N THR A 340 25.36 10.04 -29.02
CA THR A 340 26.29 9.40 -29.95
C THR A 340 27.02 8.20 -29.36
N ILE A 341 27.35 8.22 -28.06
CA ILE A 341 27.98 7.07 -27.38
C ILE A 341 26.93 5.97 -27.16
N ALA A 342 25.74 6.35 -26.68
CA ALA A 342 24.64 5.41 -26.47
C ALA A 342 24.26 4.66 -27.75
N ASP A 343 24.11 5.37 -28.87
CA ASP A 343 23.75 4.78 -30.17
C ASP A 343 24.81 3.80 -30.70
N LYS A 344 26.10 4.08 -30.45
CA LYS A 344 27.19 3.16 -30.84
C LYS A 344 27.14 1.85 -30.04
N ILE A 345 26.82 1.94 -28.75
CA ILE A 345 26.66 0.77 -27.88
C ILE A 345 25.43 -0.02 -28.31
N VAL A 346 24.31 0.65 -28.53
CA VAL A 346 23.05 0.04 -28.98
C VAL A 346 23.22 -0.60 -30.36
N SER A 347 23.92 0.03 -31.29
CA SER A 347 24.21 -0.56 -32.60
C SER A 347 24.99 -1.87 -32.47
N ALA A 348 26.01 -1.91 -31.61
CA ALA A 348 26.77 -3.15 -31.36
C ALA A 348 25.89 -4.26 -30.75
N TRP A 349 24.93 -3.89 -29.89
CA TRP A 349 23.97 -4.84 -29.34
C TRP A 349 22.90 -5.29 -30.35
N ASN A 350 22.47 -4.41 -31.27
CA ASN A 350 21.58 -4.80 -32.37
C ASN A 350 22.28 -5.80 -33.31
N GLU A 351 23.57 -5.62 -33.61
CA GLU A 351 24.37 -6.63 -34.32
C GLU A 351 24.39 -7.98 -33.57
N ALA A 352 24.50 -7.95 -32.23
CA ALA A 352 24.44 -9.15 -31.40
C ALA A 352 23.06 -9.82 -31.45
N LEU A 353 21.99 -9.02 -31.42
CA LEU A 353 20.60 -9.49 -31.54
C LEU A 353 20.31 -10.10 -32.91
N ASP A 354 20.97 -9.65 -33.97
CA ASP A 354 20.83 -10.21 -35.32
C ASP A 354 21.66 -11.47 -35.53
N SER A 355 22.67 -11.73 -34.68
CA SER A 355 23.52 -12.89 -34.79
C SER A 355 22.79 -14.20 -34.44
N GLU A 356 22.84 -15.18 -35.34
CA GLU A 356 22.37 -16.55 -35.06
C GLU A 356 23.36 -17.33 -34.19
N GLN A 357 24.62 -16.93 -34.17
CA GLN A 357 25.73 -17.60 -33.48
C GLN A 357 26.06 -16.92 -32.13
N TYR A 358 25.14 -16.13 -31.59
CA TYR A 358 25.32 -15.55 -30.26
C TYR A 358 25.42 -16.67 -29.22
N TYR A 359 26.52 -16.64 -28.46
CA TYR A 359 26.73 -17.55 -27.36
C TYR A 359 27.21 -16.75 -26.16
N THR A 360 26.51 -16.90 -25.05
CA THR A 360 26.95 -16.45 -23.74
C THR A 360 26.70 -17.57 -22.75
N LEU A 361 27.58 -17.66 -21.76
CA LEU A 361 27.25 -18.31 -20.50
C LEU A 361 26.92 -17.16 -19.56
N PRO A 362 25.64 -16.96 -19.20
CA PRO A 362 25.29 -16.00 -18.17
C PRO A 362 26.19 -16.25 -16.96
N ILE A 363 26.69 -15.18 -16.33
CA ILE A 363 27.58 -15.29 -15.17
C ILE A 363 26.95 -16.27 -14.17
N SER A 364 27.55 -17.45 -14.01
CA SER A 364 26.98 -18.47 -13.14
C SER A 364 27.11 -17.98 -11.71
N ASP A 365 25.97 -17.81 -11.04
CA ASP A 365 25.93 -17.45 -9.63
C ASP A 365 26.69 -18.53 -8.86
N ASN A 366 27.83 -18.17 -8.24
CA ASN A 366 28.44 -19.02 -7.23
C ASN A 366 27.43 -19.12 -6.09
N ILE A 367 26.77 -20.27 -5.98
CA ILE A 367 25.79 -20.64 -4.91
C ILE A 367 26.36 -20.34 -3.52
N GLU A 368 27.68 -20.29 -3.36
CA GLU A 368 28.37 -20.01 -2.09
C GLU A 368 28.13 -18.61 -1.49
N ASN A 369 27.56 -17.64 -2.21
CA ASN A 369 27.31 -16.28 -1.69
C ASN A 369 25.81 -15.98 -1.49
N ILE A 370 25.10 -16.79 -0.72
CA ILE A 370 23.70 -16.50 -0.32
C ILE A 370 23.70 -15.27 0.61
N TYR A 371 23.10 -14.16 0.15
CA TYR A 371 22.94 -12.94 0.96
C TYR A 371 21.67 -12.98 1.80
N ASP A 372 21.73 -13.75 2.87
CA ASP A 372 20.65 -13.87 3.84
C ASP A 372 20.66 -12.77 4.91
N ASN A 373 20.95 -11.53 4.51
CA ASN A 373 21.06 -10.42 5.45
C ASN A 373 20.34 -9.17 4.95
N ILE A 374 19.89 -8.37 5.93
CA ILE A 374 19.60 -6.95 5.74
C ILE A 374 20.92 -6.26 5.46
N VAL A 375 21.01 -5.51 4.37
CA VAL A 375 22.27 -4.89 3.96
C VAL A 375 22.27 -3.43 4.38
N PHE A 376 23.31 -3.04 5.12
CA PHE A 376 23.59 -1.67 5.51
C PHE A 376 24.98 -1.29 5.02
N GLU A 377 25.07 -0.19 4.27
CA GLU A 377 26.35 0.31 3.78
C GLU A 377 27.12 1.10 4.86
N SER A 378 26.39 1.78 5.75
CA SER A 378 27.00 2.53 6.84
C SER A 378 27.16 1.64 8.07
N SER A 379 28.30 1.75 8.76
CA SER A 379 28.52 1.19 10.10
C SER A 379 27.67 1.85 11.21
N ARG A 380 26.79 2.79 10.83
CA ARG A 380 26.08 3.68 11.73
C ARG A 380 24.84 3.07 12.35
N LEU A 381 24.17 2.18 11.61
CA LEU A 381 23.12 1.35 12.17
C LEU A 381 23.83 0.21 12.91
N SER A 382 23.74 0.24 14.23
CA SER A 382 24.38 -0.74 15.10
C SER A 382 23.86 -2.15 14.76
N SER A 383 24.66 -3.19 15.02
CA SER A 383 24.17 -4.57 14.95
C SER A 383 22.86 -4.74 15.73
N LEU A 384 22.70 -3.99 16.82
CA LEU A 384 21.50 -3.96 17.65
C LEU A 384 20.24 -3.49 16.90
N GLU A 385 20.31 -2.48 16.03
CA GLU A 385 19.14 -2.03 15.25
C GLU A 385 18.75 -3.03 14.17
N ALA A 386 19.75 -3.65 13.52
CA ALA A 386 19.53 -4.74 12.58
C ALA A 386 18.93 -5.97 13.27
N ASP A 387 19.43 -6.31 14.47
CA ASP A 387 18.93 -7.40 15.31
C ASP A 387 17.50 -7.12 15.78
N LEU A 388 17.22 -5.88 16.19
CA LEU A 388 15.87 -5.45 16.59
C LEU A 388 14.91 -5.51 15.39
N LEU A 389 15.31 -5.02 14.21
CA LEU A 389 14.49 -5.12 13.00
C LEU A 389 14.22 -6.58 12.63
N LYS A 390 15.23 -7.45 12.71
CA LYS A 390 15.09 -8.90 12.48
C LYS A 390 14.12 -9.53 13.48
N ALA A 391 14.20 -9.17 14.77
CA ALA A 391 13.31 -9.65 15.81
C ALA A 391 11.86 -9.18 15.61
N THR A 392 11.65 -7.91 15.22
CA THR A 392 10.32 -7.36 14.91
C THR A 392 9.73 -8.01 13.66
N ASN A 393 10.55 -8.20 12.62
CA ASN A 393 10.15 -8.95 11.42
C ASN A 393 9.73 -10.38 11.78
N LEU A 394 10.54 -11.08 12.59
CA LEU A 394 10.23 -12.45 13.01
C LEU A 394 8.86 -12.53 13.68
N LYS A 395 8.57 -11.63 14.62
CA LYS A 395 7.28 -11.59 15.32
C LYS A 395 6.10 -11.45 14.34
N MET A 396 6.16 -10.49 13.41
CA MET A 396 5.04 -10.25 12.50
C MET A 396 4.93 -11.27 11.36
N VAL A 397 6.06 -11.81 10.89
CA VAL A 397 6.10 -12.83 9.82
C VAL A 397 5.63 -14.18 10.34
N PHE A 398 5.96 -14.54 11.58
CA PHE A 398 5.50 -15.77 12.22
C PHE A 398 3.97 -15.88 12.22
N ASP A 399 3.28 -14.77 12.52
CA ASP A 399 1.82 -14.72 12.59
C ASP A 399 1.13 -14.54 11.22
N SER A 400 1.89 -14.32 10.14
CA SER A 400 1.32 -14.06 8.81
C SER A 400 0.71 -15.31 8.16
N LYS A 401 -0.46 -15.14 7.54
CA LYS A 401 -1.23 -16.19 6.86
C LYS A 401 -0.96 -16.25 5.35
N THR A 402 -0.39 -15.19 4.78
CA THR A 402 -0.04 -15.13 3.35
C THR A 402 1.33 -14.51 3.11
N MET A 403 1.93 -14.80 1.95
CA MET A 403 3.24 -14.25 1.59
C MET A 403 3.21 -12.72 1.47
N LYS A 404 2.11 -12.17 0.94
CA LYS A 404 1.91 -10.72 0.80
C LYS A 404 1.89 -10.00 2.14
N GLU A 405 1.24 -10.61 3.12
CA GLU A 405 1.18 -10.12 4.49
C GLU A 405 2.56 -10.12 5.16
N ALA A 406 3.33 -11.20 4.98
CA ALA A 406 4.70 -11.28 5.49
C ALA A 406 5.60 -10.20 4.84
N LEU A 407 5.53 -10.02 3.52
CA LEU A 407 6.27 -8.98 2.80
C LEU A 407 5.88 -7.57 3.28
N SER A 408 4.58 -7.28 3.33
CA SER A 408 4.05 -6.00 3.84
C SER A 408 4.58 -5.71 5.25
N ALA A 409 4.57 -6.70 6.15
CA ALA A 409 5.09 -6.54 7.50
C ALA A 409 6.59 -6.20 7.53
N MET A 410 7.41 -6.86 6.70
CA MET A 410 8.85 -6.61 6.63
C MET A 410 9.16 -5.18 6.13
N PHE A 411 8.44 -4.70 5.12
CA PHE A 411 8.61 -3.34 4.59
C PHE A 411 8.04 -2.29 5.55
N PHE A 412 6.90 -2.56 6.20
CA PHE A 412 6.33 -1.71 7.24
C PHE A 412 7.32 -1.48 8.40
N ASN A 413 7.95 -2.54 8.91
CA ASN A 413 8.97 -2.43 9.95
C ASN A 413 10.19 -1.66 9.47
N GLN A 414 10.63 -1.87 8.23
CA GLN A 414 11.75 -1.12 7.66
C GLN A 414 11.43 0.39 7.59
N THR A 415 10.20 0.76 7.25
CA THR A 415 9.74 2.16 7.26
C THR A 415 9.74 2.73 8.68
N MET A 416 9.08 2.06 9.64
CA MET A 416 8.94 2.58 11.00
C MET A 416 10.28 2.67 11.74
N MET A 417 11.09 1.63 11.63
CA MET A 417 12.29 1.49 12.46
C MET A 417 13.54 2.12 11.83
N VAL A 418 13.68 2.05 10.51
CA VAL A 418 14.90 2.51 9.83
C VAL A 418 14.67 3.83 9.10
N GLU A 419 13.73 3.89 8.15
CA GLU A 419 13.54 5.11 7.35
C GLU A 419 13.19 6.29 8.25
N ARG A 420 12.15 6.16 9.08
CA ARG A 420 11.69 7.26 9.95
C ARG A 420 12.56 7.43 11.19
N GLY A 421 12.94 6.33 11.83
CA GLY A 421 13.85 6.37 12.98
C GLY A 421 15.13 7.13 12.67
N SER A 422 15.72 6.92 11.49
CA SER A 422 16.97 7.59 11.08
C SER A 422 16.84 9.10 10.86
N ARG A 423 15.63 9.64 10.60
CA ARG A 423 15.41 11.09 10.38
C ARG A 423 15.78 11.93 11.60
N TYR A 424 15.68 11.34 12.79
CA TYR A 424 15.90 12.03 14.07
C TYR A 424 17.24 11.70 14.73
N ILE A 425 17.99 10.73 14.20
CA ILE A 425 19.19 10.16 14.84
C ILE A 425 20.49 10.46 14.06
N SER A 426 20.45 10.59 12.73
CA SER A 426 21.69 10.66 11.93
C SER A 426 22.30 12.08 11.82
N VAL A 427 23.61 12.20 12.06
CA VAL A 427 24.40 13.44 11.81
C VAL A 427 24.81 13.57 10.33
N ASN A 428 24.80 12.46 9.56
CA ASN A 428 25.04 12.44 8.12
C ASN A 428 23.77 12.00 7.39
N ARG A 429 23.02 12.98 6.86
CA ARG A 429 21.68 12.82 6.29
C ARG A 429 21.62 11.91 5.05
N GLN A 430 22.76 11.55 4.45
CA GLN A 430 22.83 10.73 3.24
C GLN A 430 22.97 9.22 3.52
N GLU A 431 23.53 8.83 4.67
CA GLU A 431 23.73 7.41 5.04
C GLU A 431 22.40 6.69 5.27
N ARG A 432 21.36 7.45 5.66
CA ARG A 432 19.99 6.95 5.83
C ARG A 432 19.39 6.34 4.57
N LEU A 433 19.94 6.58 3.38
CA LEU A 433 19.43 6.03 2.11
C LEU A 433 20.19 4.78 1.67
N ARG A 434 21.08 4.23 2.51
CA ARG A 434 22.01 3.16 2.11
C ARG A 434 21.73 1.85 2.86
N PHE A 435 20.48 1.41 2.80
CA PHE A 435 20.02 0.16 3.38
C PHE A 435 18.95 -0.50 2.50
N GLY A 436 18.69 -1.77 2.74
CA GLY A 436 17.51 -2.45 2.21
C GLY A 436 17.59 -3.97 2.34
N TYR A 437 16.54 -4.63 1.86
CA TYR A 437 16.48 -6.09 1.78
C TYR A 437 16.98 -6.55 0.41
N THR A 438 17.83 -7.58 0.37
CA THR A 438 18.08 -8.31 -0.88
C THR A 438 16.86 -9.17 -1.21
N TYR A 439 16.69 -9.53 -2.49
CA TYR A 439 15.66 -10.49 -2.89
C TYR A 439 15.79 -11.82 -2.12
N GLN A 440 17.02 -12.32 -2.00
CA GLN A 440 17.31 -13.57 -1.31
C GLN A 440 16.92 -13.54 0.17
N TYR A 441 17.19 -12.42 0.86
CA TYR A 441 16.79 -12.25 2.25
C TYR A 441 15.27 -12.28 2.40
N LEU A 442 14.52 -11.60 1.53
CA LEU A 442 13.05 -11.65 1.56
C LEU A 442 12.55 -13.10 1.41
N TRP A 443 13.10 -13.85 0.47
CA TRP A 443 12.73 -15.24 0.24
C TRP A 443 13.03 -16.12 1.45
N ASN A 444 14.30 -16.18 1.87
CA ASN A 444 14.76 -17.05 2.95
C ASN A 444 14.06 -16.72 4.26
N PHE A 445 13.94 -15.43 4.59
CA PHE A 445 13.34 -15.01 5.85
C PHE A 445 11.88 -15.47 5.94
N ILE A 446 11.11 -15.36 4.87
CA ILE A 446 9.72 -15.85 4.85
C ILE A 446 9.70 -17.38 4.86
N TRP A 447 10.50 -18.03 4.00
CA TRP A 447 10.56 -19.48 3.89
C TRP A 447 10.90 -20.16 5.24
N ASP A 448 11.83 -19.59 6.00
CA ASP A 448 12.33 -20.17 7.24
C ASP A 448 11.46 -19.83 8.47
N ASN A 449 10.65 -18.76 8.42
CA ASN A 449 9.99 -18.22 9.62
C ASN A 449 8.47 -18.08 9.53
N ALA A 450 7.86 -18.15 8.34
CA ALA A 450 6.42 -17.95 8.17
C ALA A 450 5.61 -19.25 8.45
N ASN A 451 5.53 -19.63 9.72
CA ASN A 451 4.95 -20.91 10.14
C ASN A 451 3.45 -21.10 9.81
N ASN A 452 2.70 -20.01 9.68
CA ASN A 452 1.26 -20.06 9.39
C ASN A 452 0.96 -20.05 7.89
N ILE A 453 1.98 -20.05 7.02
CA ILE A 453 1.83 -20.16 5.57
C ILE A 453 2.19 -21.59 5.15
N GLU A 454 1.28 -22.27 4.45
CA GLU A 454 1.61 -23.60 3.91
C GLU A 454 2.73 -23.46 2.86
N THR A 455 3.71 -24.38 2.87
CA THR A 455 4.87 -24.31 1.97
C THR A 455 4.51 -24.22 0.48
N LYS A 456 3.40 -24.84 0.07
CA LYS A 456 2.90 -24.79 -1.31
C LYS A 456 2.39 -23.40 -1.73
N ASP A 457 2.07 -22.56 -0.76
CA ASP A 457 1.58 -21.19 -0.91
C ASP A 457 2.73 -20.16 -0.83
N ILE A 458 3.98 -20.61 -0.74
CA ILE A 458 5.17 -19.75 -0.87
C ILE A 458 5.71 -19.91 -2.29
N SER A 459 5.65 -18.84 -3.08
CA SER A 459 5.94 -18.88 -4.52
C SER A 459 6.83 -17.72 -4.95
N ALA A 460 7.92 -18.04 -5.66
CA ALA A 460 8.83 -17.03 -6.20
C ALA A 460 8.11 -16.09 -7.18
N LYS A 461 7.16 -16.64 -7.95
CA LYS A 461 6.26 -15.90 -8.85
C LYS A 461 5.42 -14.87 -8.09
N GLU A 462 4.79 -15.28 -6.98
CA GLU A 462 3.97 -14.38 -6.18
C GLU A 462 4.80 -13.29 -5.48
N MET A 463 5.98 -13.63 -4.99
CA MET A 463 6.90 -12.64 -4.41
C MET A 463 7.33 -11.59 -5.43
N HIS A 464 7.76 -12.04 -6.62
CA HIS A 464 8.17 -11.15 -7.70
C HIS A 464 7.02 -10.26 -8.18
N GLN A 465 5.82 -10.84 -8.34
CA GLN A 465 4.63 -10.08 -8.72
C GLN A 465 4.30 -9.02 -7.67
N TRP A 466 4.35 -9.35 -6.38
CA TRP A 466 4.10 -8.39 -5.31
C TRP A 466 5.14 -7.26 -5.32
N VAL A 467 6.44 -7.58 -5.41
CA VAL A 467 7.52 -6.58 -5.46
C VAL A 467 7.35 -5.64 -6.66
N ASP A 468 7.01 -6.16 -7.83
CA ASP A 468 6.79 -5.32 -9.02
C ASP A 468 5.61 -4.38 -8.87
N VAL A 469 4.50 -4.85 -8.32
CA VAL A 469 3.34 -4.00 -8.01
C VAL A 469 3.73 -2.88 -7.04
N GLN A 470 4.55 -3.18 -6.03
CA GLN A 470 5.00 -2.16 -5.08
C GLN A 470 5.99 -1.15 -5.72
N ILE A 471 6.86 -1.58 -6.62
CA ILE A 471 7.73 -0.67 -7.40
C ILE A 471 6.87 0.25 -8.26
N ASP A 472 5.88 -0.31 -8.95
CA ASP A 472 4.92 0.40 -9.80
C ASP A 472 4.01 1.37 -9.05
N ASN A 473 3.79 1.13 -7.75
CA ASN A 473 3.04 2.01 -6.86
C ASN A 473 3.94 3.05 -6.16
N GLY A 474 5.26 3.00 -6.35
CA GLY A 474 6.20 3.87 -5.65
C GLY A 474 6.33 3.56 -4.16
N SER A 475 5.89 2.37 -3.75
CA SER A 475 5.92 1.85 -2.38
C SER A 475 7.23 1.11 -2.07
N ILE A 476 7.90 0.59 -3.10
CA ILE A 476 9.27 0.05 -3.03
C ILE A 476 10.19 0.82 -3.98
N VAL A 477 11.40 1.07 -3.51
CA VAL A 477 12.48 1.67 -4.27
C VAL A 477 13.65 0.69 -4.36
N PRO A 478 13.99 0.22 -5.57
CA PRO A 478 15.22 -0.53 -5.80
C PRO A 478 16.44 0.40 -5.79
N GLN A 479 17.58 -0.10 -5.31
CA GLN A 479 18.85 0.65 -5.28
C GLN A 479 20.06 -0.30 -5.22
N TYR A 480 21.21 0.13 -5.73
CA TYR A 480 22.50 -0.52 -5.46
C TYR A 480 23.21 0.11 -4.27
N ILE A 481 23.63 -0.72 -3.32
CA ILE A 481 24.43 -0.31 -2.16
C ILE A 481 25.63 -1.24 -1.98
N LEU A 482 26.68 -0.74 -1.34
CA LEU A 482 27.87 -1.53 -1.03
C LEU A 482 27.63 -2.35 0.24
N GLY A 483 27.75 -3.67 0.15
CA GLY A 483 27.69 -4.57 1.30
C GLY A 483 28.94 -4.44 2.18
N THR A 484 28.75 -4.15 3.46
CA THR A 484 29.84 -3.97 4.44
C THR A 484 30.57 -5.27 4.77
N GLY A 485 29.90 -6.43 4.66
CA GLY A 485 30.50 -7.75 4.97
C GLY A 485 31.31 -8.39 3.83
N ASN A 486 31.13 -7.95 2.59
CA ASN A 486 31.68 -8.62 1.39
C ASN A 486 32.37 -7.67 0.40
N PHE A 487 32.27 -6.36 0.60
CA PHE A 487 32.73 -5.33 -0.33
C PHE A 487 32.21 -5.52 -1.76
N LYS A 488 30.98 -6.01 -1.91
CA LYS A 488 30.29 -6.10 -3.21
C LYS A 488 29.07 -5.20 -3.24
N TRP A 489 28.84 -4.61 -4.40
CA TRP A 489 27.60 -3.92 -4.71
C TRP A 489 26.49 -4.92 -4.94
N VAL A 490 25.38 -4.68 -4.25
CA VAL A 490 24.21 -5.56 -4.27
C VAL A 490 22.96 -4.72 -4.51
N ARG A 491 21.99 -5.30 -5.22
CA ARG A 491 20.67 -4.67 -5.38
C ARG A 491 19.82 -4.97 -4.15
N VAL A 492 19.23 -3.92 -3.59
CA VAL A 492 18.33 -3.98 -2.44
C VAL A 492 17.02 -3.27 -2.72
N PHE A 493 16.02 -3.58 -1.93
CA PHE A 493 14.69 -2.96 -1.93
C PHE A 493 14.49 -2.22 -0.62
N ARG A 494 14.15 -0.93 -0.72
CA ARG A 494 13.79 -0.08 0.43
C ARG A 494 12.34 0.43 0.29
N PRO A 495 11.67 0.82 1.38
CA PRO A 495 10.43 1.57 1.31
C PRO A 495 10.55 2.84 0.47
N GLY A 496 9.53 3.08 -0.34
CA GLY A 496 9.28 4.35 -1.02
C GLY A 496 8.32 5.24 -0.24
N GLU A 497 8.06 6.44 -0.76
CA GLU A 497 7.24 7.44 -0.07
C GLU A 497 5.75 7.10 -0.04
N ASN A 498 5.24 6.30 -0.99
CA ASN A 498 3.84 5.92 -0.99
C ASN A 498 3.51 5.04 0.23
N GLU A 499 4.40 4.09 0.57
CA GLU A 499 4.14 2.94 1.47
C GLU A 499 3.12 1.95 0.88
N ASP A 500 3.01 0.75 1.45
CA ASP A 500 2.06 -0.25 0.97
C ASP A 500 0.67 -0.09 1.61
N VAL A 501 -0.37 -0.50 0.88
CA VAL A 501 -1.76 -0.34 1.31
C VAL A 501 -2.09 -1.22 2.52
N LEU A 502 -1.63 -2.47 2.52
CA LEU A 502 -2.15 -3.55 3.38
C LEU A 502 -2.00 -3.26 4.87
N ILE A 503 -0.81 -2.81 5.30
CA ILE A 503 -0.57 -2.46 6.70
C ILE A 503 -0.48 -0.95 6.87
N SER A 504 0.21 -0.24 5.98
CA SER A 504 0.48 1.19 6.21
C SER A 504 -0.77 2.06 6.02
N HIS A 505 -1.38 2.05 4.82
CA HIS A 505 -2.51 2.96 4.53
C HIS A 505 -3.73 2.61 5.38
N ILE A 506 -4.05 1.31 5.46
CA ILE A 506 -5.12 0.80 6.31
C ILE A 506 -4.86 1.14 7.78
N GLY A 507 -3.63 0.95 8.26
CA GLY A 507 -3.26 1.29 9.63
C GLY A 507 -3.46 2.77 9.94
N ARG A 508 -3.06 3.67 9.02
CA ARG A 508 -3.28 5.12 9.13
C ARG A 508 -4.77 5.48 9.13
N PHE A 509 -5.55 4.87 8.25
CA PHE A 509 -7.01 5.04 8.21
C PHE A 509 -7.64 4.67 9.56
N VAL A 510 -7.33 3.49 10.10
CA VAL A 510 -7.89 3.06 11.39
C VAL A 510 -7.41 3.93 12.55
N VAL A 511 -6.12 4.29 12.59
CA VAL A 511 -5.57 5.20 13.62
C VAL A 511 -6.24 6.57 13.54
N HIS A 512 -6.48 7.10 12.34
CA HIS A 512 -7.19 8.35 12.14
C HIS A 512 -8.60 8.30 12.72
N ILE A 513 -9.36 7.23 12.45
CA ILE A 513 -10.71 7.05 13.00
C ILE A 513 -10.69 6.95 14.53
N ILE A 514 -9.76 6.19 15.12
CA ILE A 514 -9.61 6.13 16.58
C ILE A 514 -9.42 7.54 17.16
N ARG A 515 -8.58 8.36 16.53
CA ARG A 515 -8.35 9.74 17.00
C ARG A 515 -9.58 10.62 16.87
N GLN A 516 -10.32 10.53 15.78
CA GLN A 516 -11.57 11.29 15.62
C GLN A 516 -12.61 10.87 16.68
N MET A 517 -12.71 9.57 16.99
CA MET A 517 -13.56 9.09 18.09
C MET A 517 -13.13 9.67 19.44
N LEU A 518 -11.83 9.73 19.73
CA LEU A 518 -11.29 10.27 20.98
C LEU A 518 -11.40 11.80 21.08
N LEU A 519 -11.40 12.54 19.97
CA LEU A 519 -11.65 13.99 19.97
C LEU A 519 -13.11 14.33 20.37
N GLY A 520 -14.05 13.42 20.12
CA GLY A 520 -15.44 13.54 20.56
C GLY A 520 -15.70 13.02 21.98
N ASP A 521 -14.69 12.52 22.68
CA ASP A 521 -14.82 11.96 24.03
C ASP A 521 -14.71 13.06 25.10
N VAL A 522 -15.71 13.14 25.99
CA VAL A 522 -15.72 14.06 27.14
C VAL A 522 -14.65 13.73 28.18
N ASN A 523 -14.09 12.52 28.17
CA ASN A 523 -13.04 12.07 29.09
C ASN A 523 -11.67 12.09 28.39
N GLU A 524 -11.10 13.30 28.23
CA GLU A 524 -9.84 13.59 27.51
C GLU A 524 -8.61 12.76 27.99
N SER A 525 -8.72 12.01 29.09
CA SER A 525 -7.64 11.19 29.66
C SER A 525 -7.60 9.73 29.16
N SER A 526 -8.60 9.22 28.44
CA SER A 526 -8.58 7.85 27.91
C SER A 526 -8.00 7.81 26.50
N ASP A 527 -6.94 7.04 26.29
CA ASP A 527 -6.32 6.78 24.98
C ASP A 527 -6.89 5.52 24.28
N LYS A 528 -8.00 4.99 24.81
CA LYS A 528 -8.58 3.70 24.44
C LYS A 528 -10.04 3.82 24.01
N VAL A 529 -10.42 2.96 23.06
CA VAL A 529 -11.80 2.77 22.59
C VAL A 529 -12.22 1.31 22.76
N ILE A 530 -13.52 1.06 22.98
CA ILE A 530 -14.04 -0.32 22.97
C ILE A 530 -13.99 -0.88 21.53
N LYS A 531 -13.40 -2.07 21.34
CA LYS A 531 -13.26 -2.75 20.04
C LYS A 531 -14.56 -2.80 19.25
N LYS A 532 -15.68 -3.13 19.91
CA LYS A 532 -17.01 -3.22 19.27
C LYS A 532 -17.46 -1.87 18.69
N ASN A 533 -17.21 -0.76 19.39
CA ASN A 533 -17.53 0.56 18.89
C ASN A 533 -16.64 0.92 17.70
N LEU A 534 -15.33 0.65 17.80
CA LEU A 534 -14.40 0.90 16.70
C LEU A 534 -14.79 0.13 15.43
N ASN A 535 -15.10 -1.16 15.54
CA ASN A 535 -15.59 -1.97 14.41
C ASN A 535 -16.83 -1.34 13.76
N GLY A 536 -17.82 -0.94 14.56
CA GLY A 536 -19.04 -0.32 14.06
C GLY A 536 -18.83 1.03 13.38
N VAL A 537 -17.98 1.89 13.96
CA VAL A 537 -17.65 3.20 13.34
C VAL A 537 -16.88 2.99 12.04
N LEU A 538 -15.89 2.09 12.02
CA LEU A 538 -15.16 1.75 10.80
C LEU A 538 -16.09 1.23 9.70
N ALA A 539 -17.02 0.34 10.06
CA ALA A 539 -18.02 -0.19 9.12
C ALA A 539 -18.91 0.91 8.54
N ALA A 540 -19.41 1.83 9.38
CA ALA A 540 -20.22 2.97 8.94
C ALA A 540 -19.45 3.92 8.03
N VAL A 541 -18.22 4.27 8.40
CA VAL A 541 -17.34 5.13 7.59
C VAL A 541 -17.03 4.46 6.25
N TYR A 542 -16.62 3.19 6.25
CA TYR A 542 -16.31 2.47 5.02
C TYR A 542 -17.54 2.37 4.11
N HIS A 543 -18.71 2.04 4.66
CA HIS A 543 -19.95 1.96 3.89
C HIS A 543 -20.28 3.31 3.23
N ARG A 544 -20.19 4.41 4.00
CA ARG A 544 -20.49 5.76 3.50
C ARG A 544 -19.51 6.23 2.42
N PHE A 545 -18.23 5.95 2.57
CA PHE A 545 -17.14 6.48 1.75
C PHE A 545 -16.51 5.43 0.82
N ARG A 546 -17.18 4.30 0.60
CA ARG A 546 -16.62 3.15 -0.15
C ARG A 546 -16.07 3.56 -1.51
N ASN A 547 -16.85 4.29 -2.29
CA ASN A 547 -16.46 4.70 -3.64
C ASN A 547 -15.25 5.63 -3.63
N ASP A 548 -15.20 6.57 -2.68
CA ASP A 548 -14.07 7.50 -2.55
C ASP A 548 -12.79 6.75 -2.15
N LEU A 549 -12.90 5.81 -1.20
CA LEU A 549 -11.79 4.97 -0.77
C LEU A 549 -11.29 4.05 -1.89
N GLU A 550 -12.18 3.43 -2.67
CA GLU A 550 -11.82 2.58 -3.82
C GLU A 550 -11.23 3.40 -4.98
N GLU A 551 -11.60 4.67 -5.15
CA GLU A 551 -11.00 5.58 -6.15
C GLU A 551 -9.57 6.01 -5.74
N GLU A 552 -9.34 6.25 -4.45
CA GLU A 552 -8.05 6.76 -3.96
C GLU A 552 -7.06 5.67 -3.54
N GLU A 553 -7.52 4.46 -3.18
CA GLU A 553 -6.70 3.32 -2.76
C GLU A 553 -6.89 2.12 -3.70
N PHE A 554 -6.03 2.02 -4.70
CA PHE A 554 -6.09 0.97 -5.71
C PHE A 554 -5.86 -0.39 -5.09
N LEU A 555 -6.87 -1.26 -5.20
CA LEU A 555 -6.91 -2.60 -4.61
C LEU A 555 -6.98 -2.59 -3.08
N LEU A 556 -7.87 -1.78 -2.50
CA LEU A 556 -8.20 -1.82 -1.07
C LEU A 556 -8.76 -3.21 -0.69
N PRO A 557 -8.02 -4.04 0.07
CA PRO A 557 -8.41 -5.42 0.35
C PRO A 557 -9.34 -5.47 1.59
N ILE A 558 -10.40 -4.68 1.61
CA ILE A 558 -11.34 -4.62 2.73
C ILE A 558 -12.74 -4.98 2.24
N GLU A 559 -13.47 -5.74 3.05
CA GLU A 559 -14.89 -5.99 2.86
C GLU A 559 -15.68 -5.62 4.12
N LEU A 560 -16.94 -5.26 3.92
CA LEU A 560 -17.88 -5.06 5.02
C LEU A 560 -18.47 -6.41 5.42
N ASP A 561 -18.26 -6.80 6.68
CA ASP A 561 -19.04 -7.86 7.31
C ASP A 561 -20.34 -7.28 7.85
N SER A 562 -21.40 -7.41 7.06
CA SER A 562 -22.74 -6.98 7.43
C SER A 562 -23.34 -7.78 8.58
N LYS A 563 -22.73 -8.91 8.99
CA LYS A 563 -23.24 -9.70 10.12
C LYS A 563 -22.82 -9.15 11.48
N GLU A 564 -21.65 -8.53 11.55
CA GLU A 564 -21.03 -8.05 12.78
C GLU A 564 -20.84 -6.52 12.80
N TRP A 565 -21.25 -5.80 11.74
CA TRP A 565 -20.91 -4.38 11.50
C TRP A 565 -19.42 -4.16 11.73
N SER A 566 -18.62 -4.95 11.01
CA SER A 566 -17.18 -4.88 11.11
C SER A 566 -16.55 -4.94 9.72
N LEU A 567 -15.26 -4.64 9.65
CA LEU A 567 -14.50 -4.76 8.42
C LEU A 567 -13.63 -6.00 8.50
N ASN A 568 -13.57 -6.76 7.41
CA ASN A 568 -12.61 -7.84 7.24
C ASN A 568 -11.57 -7.44 6.21
N ILE A 569 -10.33 -7.87 6.44
CA ILE A 569 -9.26 -7.81 5.45
C ILE A 569 -9.29 -9.07 4.59
N LEU A 570 -9.14 -8.87 3.28
CA LEU A 570 -9.13 -9.91 2.25
C LEU A 570 -7.69 -10.29 1.90
N LEU A 571 -7.21 -11.36 2.50
CA LEU A 571 -5.88 -11.89 2.22
C LEU A 571 -5.98 -12.96 1.13
N GLY A 572 -5.72 -12.55 -0.11
CA GLY A 572 -5.70 -13.45 -1.27
C GLY A 572 -4.28 -13.84 -1.68
N ASN A 573 -4.03 -15.14 -1.88
CA ASN A 573 -2.88 -15.61 -2.66
C ASN A 573 -3.15 -15.38 -4.15
N CYS A 574 -2.14 -15.01 -4.93
CA CYS A 574 -2.22 -14.94 -6.39
C CYS A 574 -2.24 -16.38 -6.96
N GLY A 575 -3.29 -17.14 -6.67
CA GLY A 575 -3.46 -18.53 -7.09
C GLY A 575 -4.50 -19.33 -6.31
N ALA A 576 -4.93 -18.89 -5.12
CA ALA A 576 -5.88 -19.65 -4.29
C ALA A 576 -7.34 -19.28 -4.60
N LYS A 577 -8.22 -20.30 -4.64
CA LYS A 577 -9.69 -20.15 -4.81
C LYS A 577 -10.42 -19.64 -3.54
N LYS A 578 -9.71 -19.38 -2.45
CA LYS A 578 -10.29 -18.98 -1.16
C LYS A 578 -9.51 -17.79 -0.61
N ASN A 579 -10.18 -16.64 -0.48
CA ASN A 579 -9.64 -15.50 0.26
C ASN A 579 -9.73 -15.83 1.75
N ILE A 580 -8.64 -15.61 2.49
CA ILE A 580 -8.67 -15.65 3.95
C ILE A 580 -9.26 -14.32 4.41
N GLN A 581 -10.33 -14.40 5.21
CA GLN A 581 -10.99 -13.24 5.82
C GLN A 581 -10.55 -13.16 7.28
N GLU A 582 -10.14 -11.98 7.72
CA GLU A 582 -9.77 -11.71 9.11
C GLU A 582 -10.32 -10.35 9.54
N ASN A 583 -10.79 -10.21 10.77
CA ASN A 583 -11.28 -8.92 11.26
C ASN A 583 -10.15 -7.87 11.22
N LEU A 584 -10.45 -6.70 10.66
CA LEU A 584 -9.46 -5.64 10.41
C LEU A 584 -8.74 -5.17 11.67
N VAL A 585 -9.48 -5.02 12.78
CA VAL A 585 -8.90 -4.56 14.05
C VAL A 585 -7.98 -5.64 14.64
N GLU A 586 -8.38 -6.91 14.55
CA GLU A 586 -7.53 -8.03 14.99
C GLU A 586 -6.26 -8.14 14.15
N PHE A 587 -6.39 -8.04 12.83
CA PHE A 587 -5.25 -8.00 11.91
C PHE A 587 -4.25 -6.90 12.30
N LEU A 588 -4.71 -5.67 12.54
CA LEU A 588 -3.82 -4.57 12.94
C LEU A 588 -3.21 -4.74 14.34
N VAL A 589 -3.84 -5.54 15.21
CA VAL A 589 -3.24 -5.94 16.50
C VAL A 589 -2.09 -6.94 16.29
N THR A 590 -2.26 -7.94 15.42
CA THR A 590 -1.17 -8.90 15.11
C THR A 590 0.01 -8.21 14.42
N LYS A 591 -0.25 -7.15 13.65
CA LYS A 591 0.79 -6.29 13.04
C LYS A 591 1.31 -5.18 13.96
N ASN A 592 0.99 -5.23 15.25
CA ASN A 592 1.42 -4.25 16.27
C ASN A 592 1.17 -2.78 15.86
N VAL A 593 0.18 -2.50 15.01
CA VAL A 593 -0.30 -1.13 14.74
C VAL A 593 -1.23 -0.70 15.86
N LEU A 594 -2.02 -1.65 16.38
CA LEU A 594 -2.91 -1.49 17.51
C LEU A 594 -2.50 -2.40 18.66
N THR A 595 -3.01 -2.10 19.85
CA THR A 595 -2.87 -2.92 21.06
C THR A 595 -4.26 -3.27 21.58
N LEU A 596 -4.43 -4.52 22.02
CA LEU A 596 -5.69 -5.01 22.60
C LEU A 596 -5.46 -5.36 24.08
N GLN A 597 -6.21 -4.71 24.96
CA GLN A 597 -6.18 -4.93 26.41
C GLN A 597 -7.48 -5.60 26.86
N ASP A 598 -7.35 -6.64 27.68
CA ASP A 598 -8.46 -7.45 28.21
C ASP A 598 -9.43 -8.00 27.15
N GLY A 599 -8.94 -8.16 25.90
CA GLY A 599 -9.76 -8.56 24.75
C GLY A 599 -10.81 -7.54 24.31
N LYS A 600 -10.86 -6.35 24.93
CA LYS A 600 -11.97 -5.39 24.79
C LYS A 600 -11.53 -3.99 24.36
N PHE A 601 -10.41 -3.50 24.90
CA PHE A 601 -9.99 -2.11 24.73
C PHE A 601 -8.87 -2.01 23.71
N VAL A 602 -9.03 -1.13 22.74
CA VAL A 602 -8.09 -0.90 21.64
C VAL A 602 -7.43 0.47 21.81
N SER A 603 -6.11 0.50 21.68
CA SER A 603 -5.30 1.73 21.63
C SER A 603 -4.26 1.64 20.52
N VAL A 604 -3.78 2.79 20.07
CA VAL A 604 -2.68 2.87 19.10
C VAL A 604 -1.40 2.33 19.73
N ALA A 605 -0.68 1.44 19.04
CA ALA A 605 0.53 0.85 19.58
C ALA A 605 1.69 1.86 19.67
N SER A 606 2.52 1.73 20.70
CA SER A 606 3.62 2.66 20.97
C SER A 606 4.63 2.75 19.82
N GLN A 607 4.86 1.66 19.10
CA GLN A 607 5.81 1.61 17.99
C GLN A 607 5.40 2.46 16.78
N VAL A 608 4.10 2.75 16.61
CA VAL A 608 3.59 3.58 15.51
C VAL A 608 3.23 4.98 15.96
N LEU A 609 3.53 5.38 17.21
CA LEU A 609 3.22 6.72 17.74
C LEU A 609 4.03 7.88 17.11
N ASP A 610 4.81 7.60 16.07
CA ASP A 610 5.46 8.63 15.27
C ASP A 610 4.43 9.63 14.71
N LYS A 611 4.82 10.92 14.70
CA LYS A 611 3.91 12.02 14.34
C LYS A 611 3.37 11.88 12.92
N GLU A 612 4.13 11.33 11.98
CA GLU A 612 3.72 11.23 10.58
C GLU A 612 2.70 10.11 10.37
N PHE A 613 2.85 8.96 11.06
CA PHE A 613 1.91 7.84 10.95
C PHE A 613 0.55 8.21 11.55
N VAL A 614 0.59 8.80 12.76
CA VAL A 614 -0.62 9.02 13.56
C VAL A 614 -1.43 10.22 13.10
N LYS A 615 -0.80 11.23 12.47
CA LYS A 615 -1.47 12.49 12.09
C LYS A 615 -2.05 12.52 10.70
N ASN A 616 -1.53 11.72 9.78
CA ASN A 616 -1.84 11.88 8.37
C ASN A 616 -2.39 10.57 7.79
N THR A 617 -3.53 10.68 7.12
CA THR A 617 -4.01 9.64 6.20
C THR A 617 -3.25 9.73 4.87
N THR A 618 -3.46 8.73 4.00
CA THR A 618 -3.01 8.73 2.60
C THR A 618 -4.08 9.26 1.64
N LEU A 619 -5.22 9.69 2.18
CA LEU A 619 -6.39 10.16 1.42
C LEU A 619 -6.27 11.66 1.12
N SER A 620 -7.08 12.13 0.17
CA SER A 620 -7.25 13.56 -0.13
C SER A 620 -7.87 14.31 1.04
N SER A 621 -7.61 15.62 1.10
CA SER A 621 -8.14 16.49 2.15
C SER A 621 -9.68 16.53 2.18
N GLU A 622 -10.28 16.35 1.02
CA GLU A 622 -11.72 16.40 0.77
C GLU A 622 -12.39 15.19 1.42
N VAL A 623 -11.87 14.00 1.12
CA VAL A 623 -12.34 12.74 1.70
C VAL A 623 -12.08 12.73 3.20
N GLU A 624 -10.89 13.13 3.64
CA GLU A 624 -10.55 13.19 5.07
C GLU A 624 -11.48 14.16 5.84
N THR A 625 -11.75 15.35 5.28
CA THR A 625 -12.64 16.33 5.91
C THR A 625 -14.08 15.83 5.97
N ALA A 626 -14.57 15.20 4.90
CA ALA A 626 -15.92 14.63 4.87
C ALA A 626 -16.06 13.48 5.88
N MET A 627 -15.06 12.61 5.97
CA MET A 627 -15.01 11.54 6.97
C MET A 627 -14.97 12.09 8.39
N ASN A 628 -14.18 13.13 8.66
CA ASN A 628 -14.14 13.77 9.98
C ASN A 628 -15.49 14.34 10.38
N GLY A 629 -16.21 14.98 9.45
CA GLY A 629 -17.58 15.45 9.66
C GLY A 629 -18.51 14.29 10.01
N TYR A 630 -18.46 13.21 9.25
CA TYR A 630 -19.30 12.04 9.48
C TYR A 630 -19.01 11.33 10.82
N VAL A 631 -17.74 11.15 11.19
CA VAL A 631 -17.39 10.58 12.50
C VAL A 631 -17.87 11.48 13.63
N LYS A 632 -17.77 12.80 13.49
CA LYS A 632 -18.29 13.76 14.47
C LYS A 632 -19.80 13.64 14.64
N ASP A 633 -20.55 13.44 13.56
CA ASP A 633 -22.00 13.22 13.61
C ASP A 633 -22.32 11.92 14.35
N ILE A 634 -21.57 10.83 14.09
CA ILE A 634 -21.71 9.57 14.84
C ILE A 634 -21.44 9.79 16.33
N MET A 635 -20.36 10.50 16.69
CA MET A 635 -20.02 10.76 18.10
C MET A 635 -21.09 11.62 18.80
N ALA A 636 -21.66 12.61 18.10
CA ALA A 636 -22.74 13.43 18.61
C ALA A 636 -23.99 12.59 18.94
N GLU A 637 -24.35 11.65 18.07
CA GLU A 637 -25.46 10.69 18.30
C GLU A 637 -25.17 9.68 19.42
N MET A 638 -23.89 9.41 19.71
CA MET A 638 -23.48 8.66 20.91
C MET A 638 -23.54 9.51 22.20
N GLY A 639 -23.85 10.80 22.07
CA GLY A 639 -23.92 11.78 23.14
C GLY A 639 -22.55 12.26 23.61
N ASN A 640 -21.49 12.11 22.80
CA ASN A 640 -20.09 12.46 23.12
C ASN A 640 -19.60 11.85 24.44
N LYS A 641 -20.15 10.70 24.84
CA LYS A 641 -19.81 10.01 26.09
C LYS A 641 -18.53 9.17 25.92
N SER A 642 -17.96 8.74 27.04
CA SER A 642 -16.73 7.94 27.11
C SER A 642 -16.75 6.71 26.20
N GLN A 643 -15.82 6.68 25.24
CA GLN A 643 -15.63 5.60 24.28
C GLN A 643 -15.04 4.34 24.92
N ALA A 644 -14.54 4.46 26.16
CA ALA A 644 -14.07 3.36 26.99
C ALA A 644 -15.15 2.81 27.95
N SER A 645 -16.33 3.43 28.05
CA SER A 645 -17.31 3.10 29.10
C SER A 645 -18.60 2.46 28.60
N PHE A 646 -19.04 2.75 27.38
CA PHE A 646 -20.34 2.30 26.86
C PHE A 646 -20.23 1.66 25.48
N ILE A 647 -21.10 0.69 25.19
CA ILE A 647 -21.25 0.10 23.86
C ILE A 647 -22.43 0.79 23.16
N TYR A 648 -22.22 1.29 21.95
CA TYR A 648 -23.20 2.11 21.21
C TYR A 648 -23.80 1.38 20.01
N SER A 649 -24.16 0.10 20.17
CA SER A 649 -24.69 -0.72 19.07
C SER A 649 -25.91 -0.09 18.39
N ASN A 650 -26.87 0.46 19.15
CA ASN A 650 -28.07 1.06 18.58
C ASN A 650 -27.78 2.29 17.70
N THR A 651 -26.76 3.07 18.06
CA THR A 651 -26.32 4.22 17.26
C THR A 651 -25.65 3.75 15.97
N ILE A 652 -24.77 2.75 16.03
CA ILE A 652 -24.14 2.17 14.82
C ILE A 652 -25.20 1.59 13.89
N ASN A 653 -26.17 0.84 14.43
CA ASN A 653 -27.27 0.26 13.68
C ASN A 653 -28.05 1.35 12.91
N TYR A 654 -28.22 2.54 13.47
CA TYR A 654 -28.88 3.67 12.80
C TYR A 654 -28.12 4.10 11.53
N PHE A 655 -26.81 4.32 11.65
CA PHE A 655 -25.96 4.70 10.51
C PHE A 655 -25.80 3.59 9.45
N MET A 656 -26.21 2.37 9.76
CA MET A 656 -26.12 1.18 8.91
C MET A 656 -27.50 0.71 8.42
N SER A 657 -28.57 1.45 8.73
CA SER A 657 -29.96 1.05 8.49
C SER A 657 -30.34 1.02 7.00
N ASP A 658 -29.65 1.78 6.16
CA ASP A 658 -29.86 1.84 4.72
C ASP A 658 -29.50 0.52 4.00
N ILE A 659 -28.60 -0.28 4.57
CA ILE A 659 -28.21 -1.59 4.02
C ILE A 659 -28.80 -2.81 4.74
N MET A 660 -29.63 -2.61 5.77
CA MET A 660 -30.29 -3.72 6.46
C MET A 660 -31.28 -4.42 5.52
N ASP A 661 -31.13 -5.73 5.32
CA ASP A 661 -32.10 -6.49 4.54
C ASP A 661 -33.35 -6.77 5.39
N ILE A 662 -34.50 -6.29 4.93
CA ILE A 662 -35.80 -6.54 5.56
C ILE A 662 -36.04 -8.04 5.66
N HIS A 663 -35.72 -8.83 4.62
CA HIS A 663 -35.95 -10.27 4.65
C HIS A 663 -35.15 -10.95 5.77
N ASP A 664 -33.88 -10.59 5.92
CA ASP A 664 -33.00 -11.07 6.98
C ASP A 664 -33.51 -10.65 8.38
N VAL A 665 -33.90 -9.38 8.57
CA VAL A 665 -34.53 -8.89 9.82
C VAL A 665 -35.74 -9.76 10.20
N CYS A 666 -36.56 -10.07 9.21
CA CYS A 666 -37.79 -10.84 9.38
C CYS A 666 -37.53 -12.30 9.75
N GLU A 667 -36.59 -12.94 9.06
CA GLU A 667 -36.12 -14.29 9.39
C GLU A 667 -35.57 -14.34 10.83
N LYS A 668 -34.77 -13.34 11.22
CA LYS A 668 -34.17 -13.26 12.56
C LYS A 668 -35.21 -12.97 13.65
N LEU A 669 -36.18 -12.12 13.38
CA LEU A 669 -37.33 -11.88 14.26
C LEU A 669 -38.13 -13.16 14.50
N GLN A 670 -38.42 -13.90 13.43
CA GLN A 670 -39.12 -15.17 13.52
C GLN A 670 -38.33 -16.17 14.37
N ASN A 671 -37.01 -16.28 14.15
CA ASN A 671 -36.13 -17.19 14.89
C ASN A 671 -36.17 -16.94 16.41
N VAL A 672 -35.98 -15.69 16.84
CA VAL A 672 -36.00 -15.36 18.27
C VAL A 672 -37.40 -15.53 18.85
N SER A 673 -38.43 -15.14 18.11
CA SER A 673 -39.80 -15.28 18.57
C SER A 673 -40.22 -16.75 18.73
N ASP A 674 -39.84 -17.64 17.79
CA ASP A 674 -40.05 -19.08 17.90
C ASP A 674 -39.31 -19.67 19.10
N ALA A 675 -38.06 -19.23 19.34
CA ALA A 675 -37.29 -19.66 20.51
C ALA A 675 -37.97 -19.27 21.83
N ILE A 676 -38.46 -18.03 21.93
CA ILE A 676 -39.24 -17.58 23.10
C ILE A 676 -40.49 -18.44 23.22
N PHE A 677 -41.26 -18.62 22.15
CA PHE A 677 -42.51 -19.38 22.16
C PHE A 677 -42.32 -20.82 22.61
N GLN A 678 -41.28 -21.50 22.11
CA GLN A 678 -40.90 -22.85 22.50
C GLN A 678 -40.42 -22.94 23.96
N ALA A 679 -39.87 -21.85 24.51
CA ALA A 679 -39.45 -21.79 25.90
C ALA A 679 -40.62 -21.55 26.87
N LEU A 680 -41.70 -20.88 26.46
CA LEU A 680 -42.84 -20.56 27.34
C LEU A 680 -43.44 -21.75 28.11
N PRO A 681 -43.60 -22.96 27.54
CA PRO A 681 -44.04 -24.11 28.32
C PRO A 681 -43.15 -24.39 29.53
N THR A 682 -41.83 -24.35 29.33
CA THR A 682 -40.80 -24.61 30.35
C THR A 682 -40.72 -23.46 31.36
N LEU A 683 -40.74 -22.21 30.88
CA LEU A 683 -40.61 -21.02 31.73
C LEU A 683 -41.76 -20.92 32.75
N PHE A 684 -42.98 -21.34 32.36
CA PHE A 684 -44.19 -21.20 33.16
C PHE A 684 -44.64 -22.51 33.86
N ASP A 685 -43.79 -23.54 33.90
CA ASP A 685 -44.11 -24.82 34.55
C ASP A 685 -43.65 -24.82 36.02
N SER A 686 -44.63 -24.89 36.93
CA SER A 686 -44.38 -24.93 38.38
C SER A 686 -43.65 -26.19 38.86
N SER A 687 -43.52 -27.22 38.01
CA SER A 687 -42.81 -28.47 38.32
C SER A 687 -41.34 -28.45 37.94
N ILE A 688 -40.87 -27.39 37.26
CA ILE A 688 -39.48 -27.23 36.82
C ILE A 688 -38.68 -26.43 37.85
N GLU A 689 -37.43 -26.84 38.07
CA GLU A 689 -36.53 -26.18 39.01
C GLU A 689 -36.18 -24.76 38.54
N THR A 690 -36.08 -23.82 39.48
CA THR A 690 -35.79 -22.41 39.20
C THR A 690 -34.46 -22.22 38.43
N GLU A 691 -33.47 -23.08 38.66
CA GLU A 691 -32.20 -23.07 37.92
C GLU A 691 -32.38 -23.38 36.43
N GLU A 692 -33.29 -24.27 36.08
CA GLU A 692 -33.61 -24.60 34.69
C GLU A 692 -34.30 -23.41 34.00
N VAL A 693 -35.19 -22.72 34.69
CA VAL A 693 -35.85 -21.51 34.21
C VAL A 693 -34.84 -20.37 34.02
N ASP A 694 -33.91 -20.17 34.97
CA ASP A 694 -32.81 -19.21 34.88
C ASP A 694 -31.94 -19.49 33.64
N ARG A 695 -31.55 -20.75 33.44
CA ARG A 695 -30.79 -21.17 32.27
C ARG A 695 -31.52 -20.87 30.97
N LYS A 696 -32.81 -21.19 30.87
CA LYS A 696 -33.61 -20.90 29.67
C LYS A 696 -33.75 -19.41 29.39
N LEU A 697 -33.91 -18.57 30.41
CA LEU A 697 -33.95 -17.12 30.23
C LEU A 697 -32.59 -16.57 29.75
N ARG A 698 -31.48 -17.10 30.26
CA ARG A 698 -30.14 -16.75 29.76
C ARG A 698 -29.96 -17.17 28.30
N ASP A 699 -30.35 -18.40 27.95
CA ASP A 699 -30.30 -18.89 26.56
C ASP A 699 -31.09 -17.97 25.61
N LEU A 700 -32.28 -17.50 26.02
CA LEU A 700 -33.09 -16.57 25.23
C LEU A 700 -32.45 -15.19 25.10
N LEU A 701 -31.87 -14.66 26.18
CA LEU A 701 -31.16 -13.39 26.17
C LEU A 701 -29.91 -13.44 25.29
N ASP A 702 -29.15 -14.53 25.37
CA ASP A 702 -27.97 -14.74 24.54
C ASP A 702 -28.37 -14.90 23.08
N LYS A 703 -29.46 -15.65 22.80
CA LYS A 703 -30.01 -15.77 21.45
C LYS A 703 -30.46 -14.42 20.89
N TYR A 704 -31.15 -13.61 21.68
CA TYR A 704 -31.54 -12.25 21.28
C TYR A 704 -30.31 -11.38 21.00
N ARG A 705 -29.30 -11.41 21.87
CA ARG A 705 -28.07 -10.64 21.70
C ARG A 705 -27.32 -11.03 20.43
N GLU A 706 -27.24 -12.33 20.14
CA GLU A 706 -26.60 -12.88 18.94
C GLU A 706 -27.37 -12.52 17.66
N VAL A 707 -28.70 -12.56 17.69
CA VAL A 707 -29.52 -12.56 16.46
C VAL A 707 -30.19 -11.23 16.16
N LEU A 708 -30.67 -10.50 17.18
CA LEU A 708 -31.55 -9.33 17.01
C LEU A 708 -31.02 -8.00 17.54
N SER A 709 -30.10 -7.98 18.52
CA SER A 709 -29.55 -6.72 19.09
C SER A 709 -28.93 -5.79 18.02
N ARG A 710 -28.61 -6.40 16.90
CA ARG A 710 -27.98 -5.88 15.71
C ARG A 710 -28.91 -5.05 14.80
N TYR A 711 -30.21 -5.14 15.04
CA TYR A 711 -31.23 -4.32 14.40
C TYR A 711 -31.92 -3.38 15.38
N GLU A 712 -31.50 -3.38 16.65
CA GLU A 712 -32.07 -2.50 17.65
C GLU A 712 -31.69 -1.06 17.33
N LEU A 713 -32.67 -0.20 17.08
CA LEU A 713 -32.49 1.25 16.93
C LEU A 713 -33.00 1.97 18.18
N ASN A 714 -32.54 3.19 18.45
CA ASN A 714 -33.11 3.95 19.57
C ASN A 714 -34.57 4.34 19.25
N SER A 715 -35.47 4.23 20.23
CA SER A 715 -36.87 4.61 20.03
C SER A 715 -37.03 6.09 19.67
N SER A 716 -36.15 6.97 20.15
CA SER A 716 -36.13 8.39 19.76
C SER A 716 -35.88 8.58 18.26
N VAL A 717 -35.06 7.74 17.65
CA VAL A 717 -34.74 7.77 16.20
C VAL A 717 -35.92 7.26 15.37
N LEU A 718 -36.64 6.25 15.86
CA LEU A 718 -37.84 5.74 15.19
C LEU A 718 -39.04 6.68 15.29
N LEU A 719 -39.03 7.60 16.26
CA LEU A 719 -40.07 8.60 16.48
C LEU A 719 -39.76 9.95 15.81
N ASP A 720 -38.55 10.16 15.32
CA ASP A 720 -38.16 11.38 14.63
C ASP A 720 -38.58 11.31 13.15
N GLU A 721 -39.44 12.23 12.74
CA GLU A 721 -39.92 12.35 11.36
C GLU A 721 -38.79 12.74 10.38
N ASN A 722 -37.68 13.28 10.87
CA ASN A 722 -36.51 13.63 10.06
C ASN A 722 -35.43 12.53 10.04
N SER A 723 -35.70 11.39 10.68
CA SER A 723 -34.79 10.25 10.70
C SER A 723 -34.48 9.75 9.29
N MET A 724 -33.22 9.37 9.05
CA MET A 724 -32.79 8.82 7.76
C MET A 724 -33.10 7.32 7.60
N VAL A 725 -33.81 6.70 8.57
CA VAL A 725 -34.23 5.30 8.48
C VAL A 725 -35.26 5.16 7.35
N ARG A 726 -35.07 4.16 6.48
CA ARG A 726 -36.00 3.89 5.39
C ARG A 726 -37.41 3.60 5.92
N GLU A 727 -38.42 4.26 5.35
CA GLU A 727 -39.83 4.10 5.76
C GLU A 727 -40.29 2.64 5.76
N GLU A 728 -39.84 1.86 4.76
CA GLU A 728 -40.10 0.42 4.63
C GLU A 728 -39.49 -0.42 5.77
N LEU A 729 -38.41 0.04 6.40
CA LEU A 729 -37.74 -0.67 7.49
C LEU A 729 -38.39 -0.38 8.86
N CYS A 730 -38.96 0.80 9.04
CA CYS A 730 -39.52 1.28 10.30
C CYS A 730 -40.52 0.31 10.98
N PRO A 731 -41.50 -0.30 10.27
CA PRO A 731 -42.43 -1.26 10.88
C PRO A 731 -41.71 -2.47 11.51
N TYR A 732 -40.60 -2.91 10.91
CA TYR A 732 -39.83 -4.05 11.39
C TYR A 732 -38.96 -3.70 12.59
N MET A 733 -38.42 -2.48 12.64
CA MET A 733 -37.67 -2.00 13.81
C MET A 733 -38.57 -1.86 15.04
N TRP A 734 -39.84 -1.47 14.86
CA TRP A 734 -40.82 -1.50 15.95
C TRP A 734 -41.11 -2.92 16.45
N LYS A 735 -41.12 -3.92 15.56
CA LYS A 735 -41.23 -5.34 15.96
C LYS A 735 -40.01 -5.82 16.76
N VAL A 736 -38.80 -5.36 16.41
CA VAL A 736 -37.60 -5.60 17.22
C VAL A 736 -37.78 -5.03 18.63
N TRP A 737 -38.30 -3.80 18.76
CA TRP A 737 -38.63 -3.19 20.05
C TRP A 737 -39.69 -3.96 20.85
N GLN A 738 -40.70 -4.51 20.17
CA GLN A 738 -41.70 -5.36 20.84
C GLN A 738 -41.06 -6.64 21.40
N MET A 739 -40.08 -7.23 20.72
CA MET A 739 -39.31 -8.38 21.25
C MET A 739 -38.43 -8.01 22.44
N VAL A 740 -37.76 -6.86 22.39
CA VAL A 740 -37.02 -6.30 23.53
C VAL A 740 -37.96 -6.15 24.73
N ASN A 741 -39.16 -5.61 24.50
CA ASN A 741 -40.16 -5.42 25.52
C ASN A 741 -40.62 -6.74 26.15
N VAL A 742 -40.86 -7.79 25.33
CA VAL A 742 -41.19 -9.14 25.83
C VAL A 742 -40.09 -9.67 26.75
N LEU A 743 -38.83 -9.62 26.32
CA LEU A 743 -37.70 -10.12 27.10
C LEU A 743 -37.53 -9.31 28.39
N ASN A 744 -37.65 -7.98 28.34
CA ASN A 744 -37.57 -7.14 29.53
C ASN A 744 -38.64 -7.49 30.55
N ILE A 745 -39.88 -7.76 30.13
CA ILE A 745 -40.98 -8.18 31.02
C ILE A 745 -40.68 -9.55 31.63
N LEU A 746 -40.32 -10.55 30.82
CA LEU A 746 -40.03 -11.91 31.31
C LEU A 746 -38.87 -11.91 32.31
N VAL A 747 -37.75 -11.29 31.96
CA VAL A 747 -36.54 -11.24 32.80
C VAL A 747 -36.81 -10.44 34.07
N SER A 748 -37.43 -9.27 33.96
CA SER A 748 -37.73 -8.43 35.12
C SER A 748 -38.70 -9.13 36.08
N LEU A 749 -39.73 -9.78 35.55
CA LEU A 749 -40.71 -10.47 36.36
C LEU A 749 -40.08 -11.63 37.13
N PHE A 750 -39.23 -12.43 36.47
CA PHE A 750 -38.54 -13.56 37.09
C PHE A 750 -37.56 -13.13 38.18
N TYR A 751 -36.66 -12.20 37.89
CA TYR A 751 -35.57 -11.84 38.82
C TYR A 751 -35.96 -10.80 39.86
N ARG A 752 -36.90 -9.90 39.55
CA ARG A 752 -37.18 -8.69 40.34
C ARG A 752 -38.65 -8.52 40.72
N GLY A 753 -39.52 -9.38 40.21
CA GLY A 753 -40.95 -9.37 40.52
C GLY A 753 -41.73 -8.21 39.88
N ARG A 754 -43.03 -8.19 40.16
CA ARG A 754 -44.02 -7.30 39.54
C ARG A 754 -43.70 -5.81 39.68
N GLU A 755 -43.27 -5.36 40.85
CA GLU A 755 -43.01 -3.93 41.12
C GLU A 755 -41.92 -3.35 40.22
N TYR A 756 -40.92 -4.15 39.86
CA TYR A 756 -39.89 -3.72 38.91
C TYR A 756 -40.45 -3.60 37.48
N VAL A 757 -41.31 -4.54 37.07
CA VAL A 757 -42.00 -4.49 35.77
C VAL A 757 -42.89 -3.24 35.68
N ILE A 758 -43.60 -2.89 36.75
CA ILE A 758 -44.41 -1.66 36.84
C ILE A 758 -43.52 -0.42 36.69
N THR A 759 -42.39 -0.39 37.39
CA THR A 759 -41.43 0.71 37.30
C THR A 759 -40.90 0.86 35.87
N TYR A 760 -40.57 -0.26 35.21
CA TYR A 760 -40.18 -0.28 33.81
C TYR A 760 -41.29 0.26 32.90
N ILE A 761 -42.53 -0.22 33.00
CA ILE A 761 -43.66 0.24 32.18
C ILE A 761 -43.91 1.74 32.39
N ASN A 762 -43.84 2.23 33.64
CA ASN A 762 -44.01 3.64 33.96
C ASN A 762 -42.89 4.52 33.42
N SER A 763 -41.69 3.97 33.21
CA SER A 763 -40.56 4.70 32.61
C SER A 763 -40.69 4.88 31.10
N LEU A 764 -41.57 4.12 30.43
CA LEU A 764 -41.84 4.27 29.00
C LEU A 764 -42.72 5.50 28.72
N SER A 765 -42.39 6.25 27.67
CA SER A 765 -43.23 7.38 27.23
C SER A 765 -44.57 6.90 26.69
N ASP A 766 -45.61 7.73 26.79
CA ASP A 766 -46.95 7.38 26.28
C ASP A 766 -46.96 7.15 24.77
N THR A 767 -46.10 7.86 24.04
CA THR A 767 -45.88 7.63 22.60
C THR A 767 -45.31 6.23 22.36
N LEU A 768 -44.27 5.84 23.10
CA LEU A 768 -43.65 4.52 22.96
C LEU A 768 -44.63 3.38 23.28
N LYS A 769 -45.47 3.55 24.33
CA LYS A 769 -46.50 2.56 24.69
C LYS A 769 -47.47 2.27 23.54
N LYS A 770 -47.86 3.30 22.77
CA LYS A 770 -48.74 3.14 21.59
C LYS A 770 -48.08 2.29 20.49
N TYR A 771 -46.80 2.50 20.19
CA TYR A 771 -46.09 1.73 19.18
C TYR A 771 -45.75 0.30 19.62
N LEU A 772 -45.64 0.08 20.94
CA LEU A 772 -45.45 -1.28 21.47
C LEU A 772 -46.71 -2.14 21.35
N VAL A 773 -47.91 -1.58 21.16
CA VAL A 773 -49.20 -2.31 21.01
C VAL A 773 -49.39 -3.36 22.12
N ALA A 774 -49.12 -2.95 23.37
CA ALA A 774 -49.10 -3.84 24.53
C ALA A 774 -50.19 -3.53 25.57
N ASP A 775 -51.23 -2.77 25.19
CA ASP A 775 -52.23 -2.20 26.11
C ASP A 775 -52.90 -3.26 27.00
N ASP A 776 -53.31 -4.39 26.42
CA ASP A 776 -53.95 -5.50 27.15
C ASP A 776 -53.03 -6.20 28.15
N LEU A 777 -51.73 -6.24 27.85
CA LEU A 777 -50.70 -6.84 28.70
C LEU A 777 -50.32 -5.87 29.83
N PHE A 778 -50.12 -4.58 29.49
CA PHE A 778 -49.83 -3.52 30.46
C PHE A 778 -50.98 -3.33 31.44
N ALA A 779 -52.23 -3.25 30.97
CA ALA A 779 -53.40 -3.12 31.85
C ALA A 779 -53.50 -4.29 32.84
N PHE A 780 -53.18 -5.51 32.40
CA PHE A 780 -53.14 -6.68 33.27
C PHE A 780 -52.01 -6.61 34.31
N LEU A 781 -50.79 -6.30 33.89
CA LEU A 781 -49.62 -6.20 34.79
C LEU A 781 -49.79 -5.10 35.84
N MET A 782 -50.39 -3.97 35.44
CA MET A 782 -50.59 -2.79 36.27
C MET A 782 -51.84 -2.89 37.17
N SER A 783 -52.72 -3.88 36.96
CA SER A 783 -53.98 -4.00 37.72
C SER A 783 -53.73 -4.20 39.23
N PRO A 784 -54.37 -3.41 40.11
CA PRO A 784 -54.29 -3.59 41.56
C PRO A 784 -54.73 -4.97 42.04
N GLU A 785 -55.64 -5.63 41.31
CA GLU A 785 -56.15 -6.97 41.61
C GLU A 785 -55.09 -8.07 41.49
N ASN A 786 -53.96 -7.75 40.84
CA ASN A 786 -52.85 -8.66 40.59
C ASN A 786 -51.65 -8.40 41.52
N ALA A 787 -51.75 -7.45 42.48
CA ALA A 787 -50.63 -7.03 43.33
C ALA A 787 -50.02 -8.15 44.19
N ASN A 788 -50.84 -9.13 44.61
CA ASN A 788 -50.41 -10.25 45.46
C ASN A 788 -50.40 -11.60 44.71
N LYS A 789 -50.55 -11.61 43.39
CA LYS A 789 -50.54 -12.84 42.59
C LYS A 789 -49.11 -13.20 42.19
N ASP A 790 -48.81 -14.50 42.23
CA ASP A 790 -47.63 -15.03 41.56
C ASP A 790 -47.88 -15.03 40.04
N LEU A 791 -47.53 -13.91 39.42
CA LEU A 791 -47.71 -13.70 37.98
C LEU A 791 -46.87 -14.67 37.14
N TRP A 792 -45.78 -15.22 37.68
CA TRP A 792 -44.93 -16.15 36.96
C TRP A 792 -45.63 -17.48 36.66
N HIS A 793 -46.61 -17.88 37.46
CA HIS A 793 -47.40 -19.10 37.24
C HIS A 793 -48.85 -18.81 36.83
N ASP A 794 -49.20 -17.55 36.55
CA ASP A 794 -50.55 -17.15 36.20
C ASP A 794 -50.90 -17.49 34.73
N LYS A 795 -51.98 -18.24 34.54
CA LYS A 795 -52.44 -18.69 33.21
C LYS A 795 -52.87 -17.53 32.30
N ILE A 796 -53.43 -16.46 32.87
CA ILE A 796 -53.89 -15.30 32.10
C ILE A 796 -52.69 -14.48 31.64
N PHE A 797 -51.67 -14.34 32.50
CA PHE A 797 -50.39 -13.73 32.11
C PHE A 797 -49.74 -14.50 30.97
N LYS A 798 -49.62 -15.83 31.09
CA LYS A 798 -49.09 -16.69 30.02
C LYS A 798 -49.85 -16.51 28.71
N PHE A 799 -51.18 -16.48 28.75
CA PHE A 799 -52.00 -16.25 27.56
C PHE A 799 -51.77 -14.84 26.96
N LYS A 800 -51.68 -13.81 27.79
CA LYS A 800 -51.46 -12.43 27.34
C LYS A 800 -50.06 -12.22 26.75
N ILE A 801 -49.01 -12.79 27.34
CA ILE A 801 -47.66 -12.70 26.76
C ILE A 801 -47.55 -13.51 25.46
N GLN A 802 -48.22 -14.67 25.36
CA GLN A 802 -48.34 -15.42 24.11
C GLN A 802 -49.07 -14.62 23.03
N GLY A 803 -50.19 -13.98 23.37
CA GLY A 803 -50.92 -13.10 22.45
C GLY A 803 -50.06 -11.93 21.99
N TYR A 804 -49.27 -11.35 22.89
CA TYR A 804 -48.36 -10.25 22.55
C TYR A 804 -47.24 -10.69 21.58
N ILE A 805 -46.60 -11.83 21.84
CA ILE A 805 -45.60 -12.43 20.92
C ILE A 805 -46.22 -12.75 19.56
N ASN A 806 -47.43 -13.31 19.54
CA ASN A 806 -48.17 -13.63 18.31
C ASN A 806 -48.60 -12.39 17.51
N ASN A 807 -48.65 -11.20 18.12
CA ASN A 807 -48.89 -9.94 17.41
C ASN A 807 -47.60 -9.38 16.77
N VAL A 808 -46.43 -9.80 17.26
CA VAL A 808 -45.14 -9.42 16.67
C VAL A 808 -44.87 -10.24 15.40
N ILE A 809 -45.19 -11.52 15.43
CA ILE A 809 -45.28 -12.36 14.22
C ILE A 809 -46.65 -12.13 13.54
N LEU A 810 -46.78 -12.44 12.24
CA LEU A 810 -48.04 -12.54 11.48
C LEU A 810 -48.59 -11.25 10.82
N LYS A 811 -47.91 -10.84 9.76
CA LYS A 811 -48.35 -11.04 8.35
C LYS A 811 -47.17 -10.62 7.46
N PHE A 812 -46.55 -11.58 6.78
CA PHE A 812 -45.86 -11.31 5.53
C PHE A 812 -46.86 -11.46 4.40
#